data_AF-A0A6N8NJM4-F1
#
_entry.id   AF-A0A6N8NJM4-F1
#
_cell.length_a   1.000
_cell.length_b   1.000
_cell.length_c   1.000
_cell.angle_alpha   90.00
_cell.angle_beta   90.00
_cell.angle_gamma   90.00
#
_symmetry.space_group_name_H-M   'P 1'
#
loop_
_entity.id
_entity.type
_entity.pdbx_description
1 polymer ?
#
loop_
_entity_poly.entity_id
_entity_poly.type
_entity_poly.pdbx_seq_one_letter_code
_entity_poly.pdbx_strand_id
1 'polypeptide(L)'
;MRLIITFLMAWCLSWGAYAATAPDSKQITQELEQAKAAKPAQPEVVEALQSALNALEERKGSLERIKQYQQVIDNYPKLSATLRAQLNNMRDEPRSVSPGMSTDALNQEILQVSSQLLDKSRQAQQEQERAREIADSLNQLPQQQTDARRQLNEIERRLGTLTGNTPLNQAQNFALQSDSARLKALVDELELAQLSANNRQELARLRSELAEKESQQLDAYLQALRNQLNSQRQLEAERALESTELLAENSADLPKDIVAQFKINRELSAALNQQAQRMDLVASQQRQAASQTLQVRQALNTLREQSQWLGSSNLLGEALRAQVARLPEMPKPQQLDTEMAQLRVQRLRYEDLLNKQPLLRQIHQADGQPLTAEQNRILEAQLRTQRELLNSLLQGGDTLLLELTKLKVSNGQLEDALKEVNEATHRYLFWTSDVRPMTIAWPLEIAQDLRRLISLDTFSQLGKASVMMLTSKETILPLFGALILVGCSIYSRRYFTRFLERSAAKVGKVTQDHFWLTLRTLFWSILVASPLPVLWMTLGYGLREAWPYPLAVAIGDGVTATVPLLWVVMICATFARPNGLFIAHFGWPRERVSRGMRYYLMSIGLIVPLIMALMMFDNLDDREFSGSLGRLCFILICGALAVVTLSLKKAGIPLYLNKEGSGDNITNHMLWNMMIGAPLVAILASAVGYLATAQALLARLETSVAIWFLLLVVYHVIRRWMLIQRRRLAFDRAKHRRAEMLAQRARGEEEAHHHSSPEGAIEVDESEVDLDAISAQSLRLVRSILMLIALLSVIVLWSEIHSAFGFLENISLWDVTSTVQGVESLEPITLGAVLIAILVFIITTQLVRN
;
A
#
# COMPACT_ATOMS: atom_id res chain seq x y z
N MET A 1 0.31 89.06 -9.06
CA MET A 1 -0.21 88.13 -8.03
C MET A 1 -0.31 86.67 -8.53
N ARG A 2 -1.12 86.33 -9.54
CA ARG A 2 -1.30 84.92 -9.98
C ARG A 2 -0.05 84.25 -10.58
N LEU A 3 0.76 84.97 -11.37
CA LEU A 3 2.01 84.42 -11.95
C LEU A 3 3.11 84.14 -10.91
N ILE A 4 3.15 84.93 -9.84
CA ILE A 4 4.09 84.74 -8.73
C ILE A 4 3.69 83.50 -7.92
N ILE A 5 2.39 83.27 -7.74
CA ILE A 5 1.87 82.08 -7.03
C ILE A 5 2.10 80.81 -7.85
N THR A 6 1.93 80.84 -9.18
CA THR A 6 2.22 79.67 -10.03
C THR A 6 3.71 79.39 -10.12
N PHE A 7 4.55 80.42 -10.13
CA PHE A 7 6.00 80.25 -10.12
C PHE A 7 6.50 79.77 -8.75
N LEU A 8 5.96 80.27 -7.64
CA LEU A 8 6.22 79.74 -6.29
C LEU A 8 5.67 78.32 -6.10
N MET A 9 4.51 77.98 -6.66
CA MET A 9 4.03 76.59 -6.66
C MET A 9 4.93 75.69 -7.50
N ALA A 10 5.35 76.11 -8.69
CA ALA A 10 6.27 75.35 -9.53
C ALA A 10 7.66 75.21 -8.88
N TRP A 11 8.12 76.24 -8.15
CA TRP A 11 9.37 76.22 -7.39
C TRP A 11 9.26 75.35 -6.11
N CYS A 12 8.12 75.38 -5.42
CA CYS A 12 7.85 74.48 -4.29
C CYS A 12 7.65 73.02 -4.74
N LEU A 13 7.04 72.79 -5.91
CA LEU A 13 6.89 71.46 -6.51
C LEU A 13 8.21 70.94 -7.09
N SER A 14 9.09 71.80 -7.61
CA SER A 14 10.43 71.39 -8.05
C SER A 14 11.37 71.12 -6.87
N TRP A 15 11.18 71.79 -5.72
CA TRP A 15 11.85 71.41 -4.47
C TRP A 15 11.33 70.07 -3.91
N GLY A 16 10.06 69.73 -4.12
CA GLY A 16 9.53 68.40 -3.79
C GLY A 16 10.10 67.26 -4.66
N ALA A 17 10.66 67.56 -5.83
CA ALA A 17 11.36 66.59 -6.68
C ALA A 17 12.78 66.25 -6.21
N TYR A 18 13.34 67.04 -5.26
CA TYR A 18 14.52 66.66 -4.46
C TYR A 18 14.10 65.88 -3.21
N ALA A 19 13.20 64.90 -3.37
CA ALA A 19 12.93 63.91 -2.33
C ALA A 19 14.10 62.91 -2.30
N ALA A 20 14.97 63.02 -1.29
CA ALA A 20 16.03 62.08 -0.92
C ALA A 20 16.68 61.34 -2.11
N THR A 21 17.41 62.08 -2.95
CA THR A 21 18.29 61.48 -3.94
C THR A 21 19.31 60.61 -3.23
N ALA A 22 19.50 59.38 -3.70
CA ALA A 22 20.59 58.53 -3.23
C ALA A 22 21.90 59.31 -3.23
N PRO A 23 22.76 59.14 -2.23
CA PRO A 23 24.09 59.73 -2.28
C PRO A 23 24.86 59.17 -3.49
N ASP A 24 25.63 60.03 -4.16
CA ASP A 24 26.38 59.64 -5.35
C ASP A 24 27.48 58.65 -4.95
N SER A 25 27.41 57.43 -5.50
CA SER A 25 28.39 56.37 -5.24
C SER A 25 29.84 56.82 -5.45
N LYS A 26 30.09 57.75 -6.39
CA LYS A 26 31.43 58.30 -6.65
C LYS A 26 31.93 59.20 -5.52
N GLN A 27 31.02 59.93 -4.87
CA GLN A 27 31.34 60.80 -3.73
C GLN A 27 31.67 59.95 -2.50
N ILE A 28 30.88 58.92 -2.20
CA ILE A 28 31.14 57.99 -1.09
C ILE A 28 32.46 57.24 -1.30
N THR A 29 32.79 56.82 -2.53
CA THR A 29 34.09 56.18 -2.80
C THR A 29 35.28 57.13 -2.58
N GLN A 30 35.14 58.41 -2.93
CA GLN A 30 36.18 59.41 -2.71
C GLN A 30 36.37 59.71 -1.22
N GLU A 31 35.29 59.83 -0.45
CA GLU A 31 35.36 60.01 1.00
C GLU A 31 35.91 58.78 1.72
N LEU A 32 35.63 57.57 1.21
CA LEU A 32 36.22 56.34 1.73
C LEU A 32 37.73 56.31 1.53
N GLU A 33 38.24 56.73 0.37
CA GLU A 33 39.68 56.84 0.11
C GLU A 33 40.34 57.91 1.01
N GLN A 34 39.67 59.04 1.23
CA GLN A 34 40.13 60.10 2.14
C GLN A 34 40.15 59.65 3.60
N ALA A 35 39.10 58.94 4.06
CA ALA A 35 39.00 58.42 5.43
C ALA A 35 40.06 57.33 5.70
N LYS A 36 40.40 56.51 4.70
CA LYS A 36 41.50 55.54 4.78
C LYS A 36 42.89 56.19 4.81
N ALA A 37 43.04 57.38 4.23
CA ALA A 37 44.30 58.12 4.17
C ALA A 37 44.55 59.04 5.40
N ALA A 38 43.54 59.32 6.22
CA ALA A 38 43.65 60.22 7.38
C ALA A 38 44.41 59.59 8.59
N LYS A 39 45.17 60.42 9.33
CA LYS A 39 45.84 60.05 10.59
C LYS A 39 45.40 61.01 11.72
N PRO A 40 44.86 60.55 12.86
CA PRO A 40 44.67 59.15 13.27
C PRO A 40 43.57 58.43 12.47
N ALA A 41 43.68 57.10 12.38
CA ALA A 41 42.73 56.26 11.63
C ALA A 41 41.33 56.32 12.25
N GLN A 42 40.29 56.47 11.41
CA GLN A 42 38.89 56.52 11.80
C GLN A 42 38.17 55.23 11.33
N PRO A 43 38.29 54.10 12.05
CA PRO A 43 37.73 52.82 11.62
C PRO A 43 36.21 52.85 11.47
N GLU A 44 35.51 53.55 12.38
CA GLU A 44 34.04 53.66 12.37
C GLU A 44 33.50 54.41 11.14
N VAL A 45 34.26 55.39 10.62
CA VAL A 45 33.90 56.15 9.41
C VAL A 45 34.07 55.28 8.16
N VAL A 46 35.15 54.50 8.12
CA VAL A 46 35.42 53.56 7.02
C VAL A 46 34.33 52.48 6.96
N GLU A 47 33.92 51.92 8.10
CA GLU A 47 32.87 50.91 8.18
C GLU A 47 31.50 51.44 7.71
N ALA A 48 31.12 52.64 8.15
CA ALA A 48 29.88 53.28 7.74
C ALA A 48 29.85 53.56 6.21
N LEU A 49 30.95 54.06 5.63
CA LEU A 49 31.04 54.31 4.19
C LEU A 49 31.07 53.01 3.36
N GLN A 50 31.68 51.92 3.89
CA GLN A 50 31.63 50.60 3.24
C GLN A 50 30.21 50.02 3.25
N SER A 51 29.51 50.11 4.39
CA SER A 51 28.10 49.72 4.49
C SER A 51 27.23 50.51 3.50
N ALA A 52 27.47 51.81 3.36
CA ALA A 52 26.76 52.65 2.39
C ALA A 52 26.97 52.19 0.93
N LEU A 53 28.18 51.77 0.56
CA LEU A 53 28.47 51.26 -0.80
C LEU A 53 27.82 49.90 -1.05
N ASN A 54 27.87 48.98 -0.09
CA ASN A 54 27.20 47.67 -0.19
C ASN A 54 25.69 47.85 -0.37
N ALA A 55 25.09 48.77 0.39
CA ALA A 55 23.67 49.08 0.28
C ALA A 55 23.29 49.62 -1.12
N LEU A 56 24.15 50.45 -1.73
CA LEU A 56 23.97 50.95 -3.10
C LEU A 56 24.14 49.85 -4.15
N GLU A 57 24.99 48.85 -3.91
CA GLU A 57 25.14 47.69 -4.81
C GLU A 57 23.91 46.78 -4.76
N GLU A 58 23.43 46.44 -3.56
CA GLU A 58 22.17 45.70 -3.39
C GLU A 58 20.99 46.42 -4.05
N ARG A 59 20.92 47.75 -3.90
CA ARG A 59 19.92 48.57 -4.57
C ARG A 59 19.96 48.41 -6.10
N LYS A 60 21.14 48.38 -6.71
CA LYS A 60 21.26 48.17 -8.17
C LYS A 60 20.70 46.80 -8.57
N GLY A 61 20.98 45.76 -7.78
CA GLY A 61 20.40 44.44 -7.96
C GLY A 61 18.87 44.44 -7.93
N SER A 62 18.27 45.12 -6.94
CA SER A 62 16.81 45.29 -6.86
C SER A 62 16.23 46.03 -8.07
N LEU A 63 16.88 47.11 -8.52
CA LEU A 63 16.46 47.86 -9.70
C LEU A 63 16.53 47.05 -11.00
N GLU A 64 17.50 46.14 -11.12
CA GLU A 64 17.57 45.22 -12.26
C GLU A 64 16.42 44.20 -12.25
N ARG A 65 16.10 43.62 -11.09
CA ARG A 65 14.96 42.70 -10.94
C ARG A 65 13.62 43.38 -11.18
N ILE A 66 13.45 44.62 -10.69
CA ILE A 66 12.30 45.48 -11.01
C ILE A 66 12.10 45.58 -12.52
N LYS A 67 13.17 45.87 -13.28
CA LYS A 67 13.08 45.94 -14.75
C LYS A 67 12.69 44.59 -15.37
N GLN A 68 13.23 43.48 -14.86
CA GLN A 68 12.85 42.14 -15.33
C GLN A 68 11.37 41.84 -15.07
N TYR A 69 10.86 42.12 -13.86
CA TYR A 69 9.44 41.93 -13.53
C TYR A 69 8.53 42.81 -14.38
N GLN A 70 8.90 44.07 -14.59
CA GLN A 70 8.17 44.98 -15.45
C GLN A 70 8.12 44.47 -16.90
N GLN A 71 9.25 44.00 -17.44
CA GLN A 71 9.30 43.41 -18.78
C GLN A 71 8.42 42.17 -18.92
N VAL A 72 8.30 41.34 -17.87
CA VAL A 72 7.38 40.20 -17.87
C VAL A 72 5.94 40.68 -17.92
N ILE A 73 5.57 41.68 -17.13
CA ILE A 73 4.21 42.23 -17.11
C ILE A 73 3.84 42.80 -18.48
N ASP A 74 4.72 43.61 -19.06
CA ASP A 74 4.47 44.30 -20.33
C ASP A 74 4.38 43.31 -21.53
N ASN A 75 5.21 42.26 -21.52
CA ASN A 75 5.28 41.29 -22.63
C ASN A 75 4.41 40.05 -22.43
N TYR A 76 3.81 39.85 -21.25
CA TYR A 76 3.02 38.65 -20.92
C TYR A 76 1.96 38.32 -21.98
N PRO A 77 1.12 39.26 -22.46
CA PRO A 77 0.06 38.93 -23.44
C PRO A 77 0.61 38.39 -24.76
N LYS A 78 1.76 38.91 -25.20
CA LYS A 78 2.42 38.44 -26.43
C LYS A 78 3.02 37.05 -26.21
N LEU A 79 3.76 36.86 -25.11
CA LEU A 79 4.41 35.59 -24.80
C LEU A 79 3.40 34.46 -24.57
N SER A 80 2.34 34.71 -23.81
CA SER A 80 1.29 33.72 -23.54
C SER A 80 0.54 33.34 -24.82
N ALA A 81 0.20 34.31 -25.68
CA ALA A 81 -0.41 34.04 -26.98
C ALA A 81 0.51 33.22 -27.90
N THR A 82 1.81 33.53 -27.94
CA THR A 82 2.77 32.75 -28.75
C THR A 82 2.93 31.31 -28.25
N LEU A 83 3.02 31.09 -26.94
CA LEU A 83 3.14 29.75 -26.36
C LEU A 83 1.87 28.93 -26.59
N ARG A 84 0.69 29.53 -26.39
CA ARG A 84 -0.59 28.86 -26.68
C ARG A 84 -0.75 28.53 -28.16
N ALA A 85 -0.33 29.42 -29.06
CA ALA A 85 -0.34 29.16 -30.50
C ALA A 85 0.61 28.01 -30.87
N GLN A 86 1.79 27.93 -30.26
CA GLN A 86 2.72 26.80 -30.45
C GLN A 86 2.13 25.48 -29.93
N LEU A 87 1.52 25.49 -28.75
CA LEU A 87 0.85 24.32 -28.16
C LEU A 87 -0.31 23.80 -29.02
N ASN A 88 -1.06 24.71 -29.65
CA ASN A 88 -2.18 24.36 -30.54
C ASN A 88 -1.72 23.92 -31.94
N ASN A 89 -0.59 24.45 -32.43
CA ASN A 89 -0.05 24.12 -33.75
C ASN A 89 0.76 22.81 -33.76
N MET A 90 1.15 22.27 -32.60
CA MET A 90 1.77 20.95 -32.53
C MET A 90 0.76 19.89 -32.97
N ARG A 91 1.13 19.13 -34.01
CA ARG A 91 0.33 18.00 -34.49
C ARG A 91 0.32 16.89 -33.45
N ASP A 92 -0.84 16.23 -33.28
CA ASP A 92 -0.93 15.04 -32.44
C ASP A 92 -0.28 13.79 -33.10
N GLU A 93 -0.02 13.85 -34.41
CA GLU A 93 0.61 12.74 -35.14
C GLU A 93 2.15 12.74 -35.03
N PRO A 94 2.78 11.60 -34.68
CA PRO A 94 4.23 11.48 -34.63
C PRO A 94 4.88 11.77 -35.99
N ARG A 95 6.09 12.33 -35.96
CA ARG A 95 6.91 12.51 -37.16
C ARG A 95 7.18 11.14 -37.81
N SER A 96 6.85 10.98 -39.09
CA SER A 96 7.07 9.72 -39.80
C SER A 96 8.56 9.50 -40.10
N VAL A 97 9.06 8.29 -39.86
CA VAL A 97 10.43 7.91 -40.25
C VAL A 97 10.50 7.64 -41.76
N SER A 98 11.60 8.05 -42.40
CA SER A 98 11.81 7.81 -43.83
C SER A 98 12.13 6.33 -44.10
N PRO A 99 11.40 5.63 -44.98
CA PRO A 99 11.56 4.18 -45.18
C PRO A 99 12.87 3.74 -45.88
N GLY A 100 13.82 4.65 -46.14
CA GLY A 100 15.07 4.36 -46.87
C GLY A 100 16.38 4.66 -46.15
N MET A 101 16.37 5.01 -44.86
CA MET A 101 17.60 5.29 -44.10
C MET A 101 18.44 4.02 -43.87
N SER A 102 19.76 4.15 -43.94
CA SER A 102 20.69 3.06 -43.59
C SER A 102 20.77 2.85 -42.08
N THR A 103 21.23 1.68 -41.64
CA THR A 103 21.40 1.33 -40.22
C THR A 103 22.29 2.31 -39.45
N ASP A 104 23.38 2.77 -40.08
CA ASP A 104 24.27 3.79 -39.50
C ASP A 104 23.60 5.16 -39.37
N ALA A 105 22.82 5.57 -40.37
CA ALA A 105 22.06 6.82 -40.33
C ALA A 105 20.99 6.78 -39.23
N LEU A 106 20.28 5.66 -39.10
CA LEU A 106 19.30 5.43 -38.03
C LEU A 106 19.96 5.50 -36.63
N ASN A 107 21.13 4.89 -36.44
CA ASN A 107 21.86 4.95 -35.16
C ASN A 107 22.27 6.39 -34.81
N GLN A 108 22.77 7.16 -35.77
CA GLN A 108 23.13 8.57 -35.55
C GLN A 108 21.90 9.41 -35.19
N GLU A 109 20.79 9.21 -35.89
CA GLU A 109 19.54 9.94 -35.64
C GLU A 109 18.93 9.56 -34.28
N ILE A 110 18.94 8.28 -33.91
CA ILE A 110 18.52 7.81 -32.57
C ILE A 110 19.34 8.52 -31.48
N LEU A 111 20.65 8.66 -31.68
CA LEU A 111 21.53 9.29 -30.69
C LEU A 111 21.23 10.80 -30.56
N GLN A 112 21.01 11.48 -31.70
CA GLN A 112 20.61 12.90 -31.70
C GLN A 112 19.24 13.13 -31.05
N VAL A 113 18.22 12.35 -31.44
CA VAL A 113 16.87 12.45 -30.89
C VAL A 113 16.86 12.13 -29.40
N SER A 114 17.65 11.15 -28.95
CA SER A 114 17.77 10.83 -27.53
C SER A 114 18.36 11.98 -26.71
N SER A 115 19.37 12.69 -27.23
CA SER A 115 19.94 13.88 -26.59
C SER A 115 18.90 15.00 -26.51
N GLN A 116 18.18 15.25 -27.61
CA GLN A 116 17.11 16.27 -27.64
C GLN A 116 15.98 15.95 -26.66
N LEU A 117 15.58 14.68 -26.56
CA LEU A 117 14.58 14.23 -25.60
C LEU A 117 15.02 14.47 -24.17
N LEU A 118 16.28 14.18 -23.84
CA LEU A 118 16.83 14.43 -22.51
C LEU A 118 16.82 15.93 -22.18
N ASP A 119 17.25 16.78 -23.12
CA ASP A 119 17.28 18.23 -22.95
C ASP A 119 15.87 18.81 -22.76
N LYS A 120 14.89 18.36 -23.56
CA LYS A 120 13.49 18.80 -23.45
C LYS A 120 12.81 18.31 -22.19
N SER A 121 13.05 17.07 -21.79
CA SER A 121 12.57 16.52 -20.52
C SER A 121 13.13 17.31 -19.32
N ARG A 122 14.44 17.62 -19.35
CA ARG A 122 15.08 18.46 -18.33
C ARG A 122 14.50 19.88 -18.32
N GLN A 123 14.25 20.46 -19.49
CA GLN A 123 13.63 21.78 -19.60
C GLN A 123 12.22 21.80 -18.99
N ALA A 124 11.40 20.77 -19.24
CA ALA A 124 10.08 20.63 -18.65
C ALA A 124 10.16 20.57 -17.12
N GLN A 125 11.06 19.76 -16.56
CA GLN A 125 11.28 19.68 -15.11
C GLN A 125 11.70 21.03 -14.51
N GLN A 126 12.66 21.72 -15.12
CA GLN A 126 13.15 23.02 -14.64
C GLN A 126 12.04 24.09 -14.65
N GLU A 127 11.21 24.15 -15.69
CA GLU A 127 10.09 25.10 -15.74
C GLU A 127 8.98 24.74 -14.74
N GLN A 128 8.77 23.44 -14.46
CA GLN A 128 7.82 23.02 -13.43
C GLN A 128 8.31 23.31 -12.01
N GLU A 129 9.59 23.12 -11.73
CA GLU A 129 10.24 23.53 -10.48
C GLU A 129 10.13 25.05 -10.29
N ARG A 130 10.42 25.84 -11.33
CA ARG A 130 10.22 27.30 -11.30
C ARG A 130 8.79 27.69 -10.99
N ALA A 131 7.80 27.01 -11.60
CA ALA A 131 6.39 27.28 -11.31
C ALA A 131 6.03 27.00 -9.85
N ARG A 132 6.62 25.95 -9.24
CA ARG A 132 6.46 25.64 -7.81
C ARG A 132 7.16 26.65 -6.92
N GLU A 133 8.41 26.99 -7.20
CA GLU A 133 9.15 28.01 -6.43
C GLU A 133 8.42 29.36 -6.42
N ILE A 134 7.82 29.76 -7.55
CA ILE A 134 6.99 30.97 -7.63
C ILE A 134 5.74 30.81 -6.74
N ALA A 135 5.06 29.67 -6.80
CA ALA A 135 3.88 29.39 -5.98
C ALA A 135 4.20 29.39 -4.47
N ASP A 136 5.34 28.83 -4.07
CA ASP A 136 5.77 28.81 -2.67
C ASP A 136 6.19 30.21 -2.20
N SER A 137 6.86 30.99 -3.07
CA SER A 137 7.25 32.37 -2.77
C SER A 137 6.04 33.29 -2.56
N LEU A 138 4.92 33.06 -3.24
CA LEU A 138 3.68 33.84 -3.08
C LEU A 138 3.16 33.86 -1.64
N ASN A 139 3.42 32.80 -0.86
CA ASN A 139 3.04 32.74 0.55
C ASN A 139 3.95 33.61 1.44
N GLN A 140 5.20 33.85 1.03
CA GLN A 140 6.22 34.56 1.83
C GLN A 140 6.35 36.05 1.47
N LEU A 141 6.06 36.42 0.22
CA LEU A 141 6.18 37.79 -0.30
C LEU A 141 5.43 38.84 0.54
N PRO A 142 4.17 38.63 0.99
CA PRO A 142 3.46 39.63 1.80
C PRO A 142 4.14 39.93 3.14
N GLN A 143 4.72 38.91 3.77
CA GLN A 143 5.44 39.07 5.03
C GLN A 143 6.75 39.85 4.81
N GLN A 144 7.52 39.47 3.78
CA GLN A 144 8.75 40.18 3.41
C GLN A 144 8.50 41.64 3.07
N GLN A 145 7.41 41.94 2.34
CA GLN A 145 7.03 43.32 2.01
C GLN A 145 6.69 44.12 3.28
N THR A 146 5.97 43.50 4.22
CA THR A 146 5.62 44.14 5.50
C THR A 146 6.86 44.44 6.33
N ASP A 147 7.81 43.51 6.41
CA ASP A 147 9.04 43.67 7.17
C ASP A 147 9.99 44.68 6.53
N ALA A 148 10.14 44.68 5.20
CA ALA A 148 10.91 45.69 4.48
C ALA A 148 10.33 47.11 4.66
N ARG A 149 9.00 47.26 4.63
CA ARG A 149 8.31 48.54 4.91
C ARG A 149 8.51 49.00 6.36
N ARG A 150 8.49 48.07 7.33
CA ARG A 150 8.77 48.39 8.74
C ARG A 150 10.21 48.88 8.93
N GLN A 151 11.19 48.19 8.35
CA GLN A 151 12.59 48.59 8.40
C GLN A 151 12.82 49.95 7.73
N LEU A 152 12.18 50.20 6.58
CA LEU A 152 12.26 51.48 5.89
C LEU A 152 11.75 52.62 6.77
N ASN A 153 10.57 52.46 7.39
CA ASN A 153 10.01 53.46 8.30
C ASN A 153 10.92 53.71 9.52
N GLU A 154 11.59 52.68 10.05
CA GLU A 154 12.53 52.83 11.16
C GLU A 154 13.78 53.62 10.76
N ILE A 155 14.35 53.32 9.58
CA ILE A 155 15.52 54.04 9.05
C ILE A 155 15.16 55.48 8.72
N GLU A 156 14.01 55.74 8.11
CA GLU A 156 13.53 57.10 7.84
C GLU A 156 13.32 57.90 9.14
N ARG A 157 12.83 57.26 10.20
CA ARG A 157 12.72 57.90 11.53
C ARG A 157 14.09 58.24 12.11
N ARG A 158 15.09 57.35 11.96
CA ARG A 158 16.47 57.60 12.42
C ARG A 158 17.13 58.72 11.62
N LEU A 159 16.90 58.78 10.31
CA LEU A 159 17.39 59.84 9.43
C LEU A 159 16.94 61.23 9.89
N GLY A 160 15.70 61.35 10.40
CA GLY A 160 15.17 62.60 10.94
C GLY A 160 15.74 63.04 12.29
N THR A 161 16.45 62.15 13.01
CA THR A 161 16.98 62.42 14.36
C THR A 161 18.47 62.77 14.38
N LEU A 162 19.23 62.39 13.35
CA LEU A 162 20.66 62.67 13.25
C LEU A 162 20.90 64.10 12.76
N THR A 163 21.25 64.99 13.70
CA THR A 163 21.63 66.38 13.41
C THR A 163 23.03 66.66 13.98
N GLY A 164 24.02 66.79 13.10
CA GLY A 164 25.39 67.17 13.49
C GLY A 164 26.40 67.07 12.33
N ASN A 165 27.37 67.99 12.29
CA ASN A 165 28.32 68.15 11.18
C ASN A 165 29.67 67.44 11.40
N THR A 166 29.73 66.37 12.19
CA THR A 166 30.97 65.60 12.36
C THR A 166 31.18 64.64 11.16
N PRO A 167 32.43 64.32 10.77
CA PRO A 167 32.70 63.39 9.67
C PRO A 167 32.11 61.98 9.92
N LEU A 168 32.03 61.55 11.18
CA LEU A 168 31.33 60.32 11.56
C LEU A 168 29.82 60.41 11.35
N ASN A 169 29.18 61.52 11.75
CA ASN A 169 27.75 61.71 11.52
C ASN A 169 27.44 61.82 10.02
N GLN A 170 28.33 62.41 9.22
CA GLN A 170 28.19 62.47 7.76
C GLN A 170 28.26 61.06 7.14
N ALA A 171 29.24 60.24 7.51
CA ALA A 171 29.36 58.87 7.04
C ALA A 171 28.17 57.99 7.49
N GLN A 172 27.70 58.15 8.72
CA GLN A 172 26.48 57.49 9.21
C GLN A 172 25.23 57.95 8.47
N ASN A 173 25.14 59.24 8.10
CA ASN A 173 24.04 59.74 7.27
C ASN A 173 24.07 59.11 5.87
N PHE A 174 25.26 58.99 5.25
CA PHE A 174 25.39 58.31 3.96
C PHE A 174 25.00 56.84 4.05
N ALA A 175 25.38 56.13 5.11
CA ALA A 175 24.95 54.74 5.34
C ALA A 175 23.42 54.63 5.42
N LEU A 176 22.78 55.44 6.27
CA LEU A 176 21.33 55.39 6.45
C LEU A 176 20.55 55.87 5.21
N GLN A 177 21.05 56.85 4.46
CA GLN A 177 20.46 57.28 3.19
C GLN A 177 20.55 56.19 2.13
N SER A 178 21.70 55.53 2.01
CA SER A 178 21.89 54.39 1.11
C SER A 178 20.99 53.21 1.50
N ASP A 179 20.85 52.91 2.78
CA ASP A 179 19.98 51.85 3.29
C ASP A 179 18.49 52.16 3.08
N SER A 180 18.06 53.40 3.33
CA SER A 180 16.70 53.85 3.02
C SER A 180 16.40 53.62 1.53
N ALA A 181 17.33 54.02 0.65
CA ALA A 181 17.13 53.91 -0.77
C ALA A 181 17.21 52.46 -1.30
N ARG A 182 17.99 51.61 -0.64
CA ARG A 182 18.03 50.15 -0.85
C ARG A 182 16.71 49.50 -0.45
N LEU A 183 16.22 49.75 0.77
CA LEU A 183 14.95 49.22 1.25
C LEU A 183 13.77 49.71 0.41
N LYS A 184 13.80 50.96 -0.07
CA LYS A 184 12.79 51.47 -0.99
C LYS A 184 12.76 50.68 -2.30
N ALA A 185 13.93 50.46 -2.91
CA ALA A 185 14.04 49.62 -4.10
C ALA A 185 13.62 48.16 -3.84
N LEU A 186 13.90 47.62 -2.65
CA LEU A 186 13.47 46.29 -2.26
C LEU A 186 11.94 46.19 -2.10
N VAL A 187 11.30 47.19 -1.52
CA VAL A 187 9.82 47.24 -1.42
C VAL A 187 9.19 47.29 -2.80
N ASP A 188 9.71 48.14 -3.69
CA ASP A 188 9.25 48.24 -5.08
C ASP A 188 9.49 46.91 -5.86
N GLU A 189 10.63 46.25 -5.61
CA GLU A 189 10.94 44.93 -6.15
C GLU A 189 9.92 43.87 -5.71
N LEU A 190 9.64 43.78 -4.41
CA LEU A 190 8.70 42.80 -3.84
C LEU A 190 7.27 43.03 -4.32
N GLU A 191 6.86 44.29 -4.46
CA GLU A 191 5.54 44.66 -4.99
C GLU A 191 5.37 44.23 -6.46
N LEU A 192 6.36 44.52 -7.30
CA LEU A 192 6.36 44.05 -8.69
C LEU A 192 6.55 42.53 -8.80
N ALA A 193 7.27 41.91 -7.86
CA ALA A 193 7.40 40.46 -7.80
C ALA A 193 6.04 39.81 -7.55
N GLN A 194 5.21 40.37 -6.65
CA GLN A 194 3.86 39.91 -6.37
C GLN A 194 2.93 40.12 -7.57
N LEU A 195 2.93 41.31 -8.18
CA LEU A 195 2.10 41.61 -9.36
C LEU A 195 2.46 40.74 -10.57
N SER A 196 3.75 40.45 -10.76
CA SER A 196 4.23 39.59 -11.85
C SER A 196 4.15 38.10 -11.54
N ALA A 197 3.92 37.68 -10.29
CA ALA A 197 4.02 36.28 -9.87
C ALA A 197 3.06 35.37 -10.65
N ASN A 198 1.79 35.76 -10.77
CA ASN A 198 0.79 34.97 -11.50
C ASN A 198 1.16 34.85 -12.99
N ASN A 199 1.60 35.96 -13.61
CA ASN A 199 2.07 35.97 -15.00
C ASN A 199 3.29 35.06 -15.21
N ARG A 200 4.27 35.10 -14.29
CA ARG A 200 5.46 34.25 -14.32
C ARG A 200 5.11 32.78 -14.13
N GLN A 201 4.22 32.47 -13.19
CA GLN A 201 3.74 31.12 -12.92
C GLN A 201 3.02 30.51 -14.13
N GLU A 202 2.12 31.27 -14.76
CA GLU A 202 1.43 30.79 -15.94
C GLU A 202 2.38 30.62 -17.14
N LEU A 203 3.31 31.55 -17.37
CA LEU A 203 4.30 31.41 -18.43
C LEU A 203 5.21 30.19 -18.20
N ALA A 204 5.65 29.94 -16.96
CA ALA A 204 6.43 28.76 -16.61
C ALA A 204 5.61 27.47 -16.84
N ARG A 205 4.33 27.47 -16.46
CA ARG A 205 3.42 26.35 -16.72
C ARG A 205 3.24 26.09 -18.22
N LEU A 206 3.00 27.12 -19.03
CA LEU A 206 2.87 26.99 -20.49
C LEU A 206 4.16 26.49 -21.15
N ARG A 207 5.33 26.95 -20.68
CA ARG A 207 6.64 26.46 -21.16
C ARG A 207 6.89 25.01 -20.78
N SER A 208 6.53 24.63 -19.55
CA SER A 208 6.60 23.24 -19.08
C SER A 208 5.72 22.34 -19.95
N GLU A 209 4.47 22.73 -20.18
CA GLU A 209 3.52 21.96 -20.99
C GLU A 209 4.00 21.82 -22.45
N LEU A 210 4.57 22.90 -23.01
CA LEU A 210 5.15 22.87 -24.35
C LEU A 210 6.35 21.92 -24.42
N ALA A 211 7.30 22.02 -23.48
CA ALA A 211 8.47 21.14 -23.44
C ALA A 211 8.08 19.67 -23.20
N GLU A 212 7.02 19.42 -22.42
CA GLU A 212 6.47 18.09 -22.19
C GLU A 212 5.87 17.50 -23.46
N LYS A 213 5.06 18.27 -24.21
CA LYS A 213 4.55 17.83 -25.52
C LYS A 213 5.68 17.55 -26.52
N GLU A 214 6.69 18.41 -26.59
CA GLU A 214 7.86 18.17 -27.44
C GLU A 214 8.61 16.89 -27.05
N SER A 215 8.78 16.64 -25.75
CA SER A 215 9.39 15.41 -25.24
C SER A 215 8.58 14.18 -25.63
N GLN A 216 7.25 14.23 -25.56
CA GLN A 216 6.38 13.13 -25.96
C GLN A 216 6.47 12.84 -27.46
N GLN A 217 6.51 13.88 -28.31
CA GLN A 217 6.71 13.71 -29.75
C GLN A 217 8.08 13.12 -30.09
N LEU A 218 9.14 13.60 -29.43
CA LEU A 218 10.49 13.05 -29.60
C LEU A 218 10.56 11.59 -29.13
N ASP A 219 9.86 11.22 -28.06
CA ASP A 219 9.82 9.84 -27.58
C ASP A 219 9.11 8.92 -28.58
N ALA A 220 7.96 9.35 -29.10
CA ALA A 220 7.24 8.62 -30.14
C ALA A 220 8.08 8.46 -31.41
N TYR A 221 8.82 9.51 -31.81
CA TYR A 221 9.72 9.45 -32.95
C TYR A 221 10.93 8.53 -32.71
N LEU A 222 11.52 8.58 -31.51
CA LEU A 222 12.60 7.69 -31.08
C LEU A 222 12.17 6.22 -31.13
N GLN A 223 10.95 5.92 -30.67
CA GLN A 223 10.37 4.57 -30.74
C GLN A 223 10.20 4.12 -32.19
N ALA A 224 9.67 4.98 -33.07
CA ALA A 224 9.53 4.67 -34.49
C ALA A 224 10.89 4.38 -35.15
N LEU A 225 11.92 5.18 -34.85
CA LEU A 225 13.29 4.96 -35.35
C LEU A 225 13.86 3.62 -34.87
N ARG A 226 13.69 3.30 -33.58
CA ARG A 226 14.14 2.02 -33.01
C ARG A 226 13.43 0.83 -33.64
N ASN A 227 12.13 0.95 -33.89
CA ASN A 227 11.34 -0.11 -34.52
C ASN A 227 11.76 -0.34 -35.97
N GLN A 228 12.07 0.73 -36.72
CA GLN A 228 12.64 0.60 -38.06
C GLN A 228 14.05 0.00 -38.05
N LEU A 229 14.91 0.38 -37.09
CA LEU A 229 16.24 -0.21 -36.96
C LEU A 229 16.15 -1.70 -36.65
N ASN A 230 15.25 -2.09 -35.74
CA ASN A 230 15.04 -3.49 -35.38
C ASN A 230 14.51 -4.32 -36.56
N SER A 231 13.56 -3.78 -37.33
CA SER A 231 13.04 -4.48 -38.52
C SER A 231 14.09 -4.64 -39.61
N GLN A 232 14.95 -3.63 -39.84
CA GLN A 232 16.07 -3.74 -40.77
C GLN A 232 17.09 -4.79 -40.31
N ARG A 233 17.47 -4.79 -39.03
CA ARG A 233 18.37 -5.83 -38.47
C ARG A 233 17.79 -7.22 -38.58
N GLN A 234 16.47 -7.36 -38.41
CA GLN A 234 15.79 -8.65 -38.60
C GLN A 234 15.87 -9.13 -40.05
N LEU A 235 15.56 -8.25 -41.01
CA LEU A 235 15.68 -8.55 -42.44
C LEU A 235 17.12 -8.89 -42.85
N GLU A 236 18.11 -8.20 -42.30
CA GLU A 236 19.53 -8.50 -42.52
C GLU A 236 19.90 -9.88 -41.96
N ALA A 237 19.46 -10.21 -40.75
CA ALA A 237 19.68 -11.52 -40.12
C ALA A 237 19.01 -12.67 -40.90
N GLU A 238 17.79 -12.47 -41.39
CA GLU A 238 17.07 -13.46 -42.21
C GLU A 238 17.77 -13.69 -43.56
N ARG A 239 18.20 -12.62 -44.25
CA ARG A 239 18.98 -12.75 -45.49
C ARG A 239 20.34 -13.40 -45.28
N ALA A 240 21.01 -13.09 -44.17
CA ALA A 240 22.28 -13.72 -43.82
C ALA A 240 22.10 -15.23 -43.62
N LEU A 241 21.04 -15.65 -42.91
CA LEU A 241 20.67 -17.05 -42.75
C LEU A 241 20.38 -17.73 -44.09
N GLU A 242 19.50 -17.16 -44.90
CA GLU A 242 19.12 -17.70 -46.22
C GLU A 242 20.34 -17.84 -47.14
N SER A 243 21.24 -16.85 -47.15
CA SER A 243 22.49 -16.94 -47.92
C SER A 243 23.40 -18.08 -47.46
N THR A 244 23.47 -18.34 -46.15
CA THR A 244 24.26 -19.45 -45.60
C THR A 244 23.60 -20.81 -45.81
N GLU A 245 22.27 -20.88 -45.84
CA GLU A 245 21.52 -22.10 -46.15
C GLU A 245 21.63 -22.48 -47.64
N LEU A 246 21.52 -21.50 -48.55
CA LEU A 246 21.75 -21.71 -49.98
C LEU A 246 23.19 -22.18 -50.27
N LEU A 247 24.17 -21.66 -49.55
CA LEU A 247 25.56 -22.15 -49.64
C LEU A 247 25.68 -23.61 -49.17
N ALA A 248 24.86 -24.04 -48.21
CA ALA A 248 24.84 -25.42 -47.72
C ALA A 248 24.16 -26.38 -48.69
N GLU A 249 23.02 -25.98 -49.28
CA GLU A 249 22.28 -26.78 -50.27
C GLU A 249 23.10 -27.05 -51.54
N ASN A 250 23.97 -26.10 -51.92
CA ASN A 250 24.85 -26.24 -53.08
C ASN A 250 26.09 -27.12 -52.83
N SER A 251 26.36 -27.54 -51.59
CA SER A 251 27.51 -28.35 -51.21
C SER A 251 27.12 -29.77 -50.81
N ALA A 252 27.70 -30.78 -51.46
CA ALA A 252 27.49 -32.19 -51.13
C ALA A 252 28.34 -32.61 -49.90
N ASP A 253 27.74 -33.39 -48.99
CA ASP A 253 28.37 -33.96 -47.78
C ASP A 253 28.95 -32.95 -46.76
N LEU A 254 28.06 -32.26 -46.03
CA LEU A 254 28.41 -31.47 -44.84
C LEU A 254 28.52 -32.34 -43.56
N PRO A 255 29.59 -32.17 -42.75
CA PRO A 255 29.70 -32.80 -41.43
C PRO A 255 28.53 -32.47 -40.51
N LYS A 256 28.11 -33.43 -39.67
CA LYS A 256 26.98 -33.29 -38.73
C LYS A 256 27.14 -32.10 -37.78
N ASP A 257 28.36 -31.76 -37.39
CA ASP A 257 28.65 -30.63 -36.49
C ASP A 257 28.40 -29.26 -37.14
N ILE A 258 28.62 -29.13 -38.46
CA ILE A 258 28.29 -27.89 -39.22
C ILE A 258 26.77 -27.77 -39.40
N VAL A 259 26.09 -28.90 -39.64
CA VAL A 259 24.62 -28.95 -39.72
C VAL A 259 23.98 -28.57 -38.37
N ALA A 260 24.60 -28.92 -37.25
CA ALA A 260 24.13 -28.51 -35.92
C ALA A 260 24.21 -26.99 -35.72
N GLN A 261 25.22 -26.31 -36.29
CA GLN A 261 25.33 -24.84 -36.20
C GLN A 261 24.21 -24.12 -36.95
N PHE A 262 23.72 -24.65 -38.08
CA PHE A 262 22.55 -24.08 -38.76
C PHE A 262 21.31 -24.07 -37.86
N LYS A 263 21.06 -25.16 -37.11
CA LYS A 263 19.95 -25.22 -36.15
C LYS A 263 20.09 -24.17 -35.05
N ILE A 264 21.29 -24.01 -34.50
CA ILE A 264 21.57 -22.99 -33.48
C ILE A 264 21.34 -21.59 -34.04
N ASN A 265 21.82 -21.28 -35.25
CA ASN A 265 21.61 -19.96 -35.86
C ASN A 265 20.13 -19.67 -36.11
N ARG A 266 19.34 -20.67 -36.52
CA ARG A 266 17.88 -20.54 -36.67
C ARG A 266 17.17 -20.31 -35.34
N GLU A 267 17.58 -21.01 -34.28
CA GLU A 267 17.06 -20.78 -32.92
C GLU A 267 17.41 -19.38 -32.40
N LEU A 268 18.63 -18.88 -32.65
CA LEU A 268 19.05 -17.54 -32.26
C LEU A 268 18.27 -16.45 -32.99
N SER A 269 18.02 -16.62 -34.29
CA SER A 269 17.18 -15.69 -35.07
C SER A 269 15.73 -15.69 -34.60
N ALA A 270 15.15 -16.86 -34.33
CA ALA A 270 13.82 -16.96 -33.74
C ALA A 270 13.75 -16.29 -32.36
N ALA A 271 14.78 -16.44 -31.53
CA ALA A 271 14.87 -15.77 -30.24
C ALA A 271 14.98 -14.24 -30.37
N LEU A 272 15.71 -13.74 -31.38
CA LEU A 272 15.83 -12.31 -31.66
C LEU A 272 14.48 -11.71 -32.05
N ASN A 273 13.70 -12.42 -32.87
CA ASN A 273 12.34 -12.01 -33.23
C ASN A 273 11.40 -12.00 -32.01
N GLN A 274 11.44 -13.06 -31.19
CA GLN A 274 10.65 -13.12 -29.96
C GLN A 274 10.99 -11.96 -29.00
N GLN A 275 12.28 -11.61 -28.89
CA GLN A 275 12.74 -10.50 -28.08
C GLN A 275 12.22 -9.15 -28.58
N ALA A 276 12.24 -8.90 -29.90
CA ALA A 276 11.68 -7.69 -30.49
C ALA A 276 10.17 -7.56 -30.21
N GLN A 277 9.39 -8.63 -30.43
CA GLN A 277 7.96 -8.63 -30.11
C GLN A 277 7.68 -8.37 -28.63
N ARG A 278 8.52 -8.93 -27.74
CA ARG A 278 8.37 -8.70 -26.29
C ARG A 278 8.67 -7.25 -25.92
N MET A 279 9.65 -6.63 -26.56
CA MET A 279 9.99 -5.23 -26.35
C MET A 279 8.82 -4.29 -26.72
N ASP A 280 8.14 -4.53 -27.85
CA ASP A 280 6.93 -3.79 -28.24
C ASP A 280 5.78 -3.96 -27.24
N LEU A 281 5.58 -5.19 -26.73
CA LEU A 281 4.56 -5.48 -25.72
C LEU A 281 4.85 -4.75 -24.40
N VAL A 282 6.11 -4.76 -23.93
CA VAL A 282 6.53 -4.03 -22.73
C VAL A 282 6.30 -2.52 -22.88
N ALA A 283 6.63 -1.94 -24.05
CA ALA A 283 6.38 -0.53 -24.33
C ALA A 283 4.88 -0.19 -24.35
N SER A 284 4.03 -1.07 -24.86
CA SER A 284 2.57 -0.92 -24.79
C SER A 284 2.06 -0.96 -23.33
N GLN A 285 2.55 -1.92 -22.54
CA GLN A 285 2.19 -2.06 -21.13
C GLN A 285 2.62 -0.85 -20.29
N GLN A 286 3.79 -0.28 -20.56
CA GLN A 286 4.24 0.96 -19.90
C GLN A 286 3.29 2.12 -20.16
N ARG A 287 2.86 2.31 -21.42
CA ARG A 287 1.88 3.36 -21.79
C ARG A 287 0.53 3.14 -21.11
N GLN A 288 0.07 1.89 -21.06
CA GLN A 288 -1.16 1.54 -20.37
C GLN A 288 -1.06 1.85 -18.86
N ALA A 289 0.04 1.45 -18.21
CA ALA A 289 0.27 1.73 -16.79
C ALA A 289 0.34 3.24 -16.49
N ALA A 290 1.01 4.03 -17.33
CA ALA A 290 1.06 5.49 -17.20
C ALA A 290 -0.32 6.14 -17.35
N SER A 291 -1.09 5.73 -18.37
CA SER A 291 -2.47 6.22 -18.59
C SER A 291 -3.39 5.88 -17.42
N GLN A 292 -3.34 4.63 -16.94
CA GLN A 292 -4.11 4.19 -15.77
C GLN A 292 -3.70 4.96 -14.50
N THR A 293 -2.40 5.22 -14.31
CA THR A 293 -1.91 6.03 -13.18
C THR A 293 -2.48 7.43 -13.21
N LEU A 294 -2.55 8.06 -14.38
CA LEU A 294 -3.15 9.38 -14.55
C LEU A 294 -4.65 9.35 -14.19
N GLN A 295 -5.40 8.36 -14.68
CA GLN A 295 -6.82 8.19 -14.36
C GLN A 295 -7.06 8.02 -12.86
N VAL A 296 -6.25 7.19 -12.19
CA VAL A 296 -6.34 6.97 -10.73
C VAL A 296 -6.03 8.26 -9.97
N ARG A 297 -5.00 9.02 -10.35
CA ARG A 297 -4.67 10.30 -9.72
C ARG A 297 -5.74 11.36 -9.94
N GLN A 298 -6.36 11.40 -11.12
CA GLN A 298 -7.50 12.27 -11.38
C GLN A 298 -8.68 11.90 -10.47
N ALA A 299 -9.02 10.61 -10.36
CA ALA A 299 -10.06 10.14 -9.46
C ALA A 299 -9.75 10.46 -7.98
N LEU A 300 -8.48 10.39 -7.57
CA LEU A 300 -8.05 10.81 -6.23
C LEU A 300 -8.29 12.30 -6.00
N ASN A 301 -7.92 13.16 -6.96
CA ASN A 301 -8.10 14.59 -6.85
C ASN A 301 -9.59 14.96 -6.83
N THR A 302 -10.42 14.34 -7.68
CA THR A 302 -11.87 14.56 -7.64
C THR A 302 -12.48 14.09 -6.32
N LEU A 303 -12.04 12.95 -5.77
CA LEU A 303 -12.44 12.51 -4.43
C LEU A 303 -12.07 13.54 -3.37
N ARG A 304 -10.84 14.07 -3.38
CA ARG A 304 -10.39 15.09 -2.41
C ARG A 304 -11.20 16.38 -2.50
N GLU A 305 -11.36 16.94 -3.70
CA GLU A 305 -12.09 18.19 -3.91
C GLU A 305 -13.59 18.05 -3.61
N GLN A 306 -14.21 16.98 -4.09
CA GLN A 306 -15.64 16.76 -3.91
C GLN A 306 -15.98 16.22 -2.51
N SER A 307 -15.00 15.72 -1.75
CA SER A 307 -15.23 15.24 -0.38
C SER A 307 -15.78 16.30 0.56
N GLN A 308 -15.40 17.57 0.36
CA GLN A 308 -15.90 18.69 1.15
C GLN A 308 -17.42 18.90 1.01
N TRP A 309 -17.98 18.47 -0.13
CA TRP A 309 -19.38 18.64 -0.47
C TRP A 309 -20.23 17.38 -0.18
N LEU A 310 -19.61 16.28 0.24
CA LEU A 310 -20.29 15.00 0.55
C LEU A 310 -21.38 15.14 1.61
N GLY A 311 -21.25 16.10 2.53
CA GLY A 311 -22.28 16.35 3.56
C GLY A 311 -23.59 16.92 3.00
N SER A 312 -23.60 17.42 1.75
CA SER A 312 -24.75 18.13 1.16
C SER A 312 -25.61 17.28 0.22
N SER A 313 -25.08 16.18 -0.34
CA SER A 313 -25.81 15.35 -1.31
C SER A 313 -25.39 13.87 -1.29
N ASN A 314 -26.33 12.98 -0.98
CA ASN A 314 -26.12 11.52 -1.00
C ASN A 314 -25.82 10.98 -2.42
N LEU A 315 -26.28 11.64 -3.48
CA LEU A 315 -26.05 11.21 -4.87
C LEU A 315 -24.59 11.35 -5.31
N LEU A 316 -23.87 12.32 -4.74
CA LEU A 316 -22.46 12.54 -5.03
C LEU A 316 -21.59 11.44 -4.40
N GLY A 317 -21.99 10.95 -3.21
CA GLY A 317 -21.36 9.80 -2.58
C GLY A 317 -21.49 8.51 -3.39
N GLU A 318 -22.65 8.26 -4.01
CA GLU A 318 -22.90 7.10 -4.89
C GLU A 318 -22.07 7.17 -6.18
N ALA A 319 -22.06 8.32 -6.85
CA ALA A 319 -21.29 8.53 -8.08
C ALA A 319 -19.77 8.37 -7.88
N LEU A 320 -19.22 8.91 -6.78
CA LEU A 320 -17.80 8.77 -6.44
C LEU A 320 -17.43 7.31 -6.14
N ARG A 321 -18.31 6.58 -5.45
CA ARG A 321 -18.11 5.15 -5.13
C ARG A 321 -18.13 4.29 -6.40
N ALA A 322 -19.02 4.59 -7.34
CA ALA A 322 -19.06 3.95 -8.66
C ALA A 322 -17.81 4.26 -9.50
N GLN A 323 -17.27 5.49 -9.41
CA GLN A 323 -16.02 5.84 -10.08
C GLN A 323 -14.82 5.08 -9.50
N VAL A 324 -14.76 4.91 -8.18
CA VAL A 324 -13.73 4.10 -7.50
C VAL A 324 -13.84 2.62 -7.87
N ALA A 325 -15.07 2.09 -7.95
CA ALA A 325 -15.31 0.70 -8.34
C ALA A 325 -14.87 0.37 -9.79
N ARG A 326 -14.77 1.38 -10.66
CA ARG A 326 -14.31 1.23 -12.05
C ARG A 326 -12.79 1.32 -12.22
N LEU A 327 -12.04 1.53 -11.13
CA LEU A 327 -10.58 1.61 -11.20
C LEU A 327 -9.96 0.25 -11.55
N PRO A 328 -8.81 0.23 -12.24
CA PRO A 328 -8.14 -1.01 -12.61
C PRO A 328 -7.68 -1.81 -11.38
N GLU A 329 -7.60 -3.13 -11.54
CA GLU A 329 -7.08 -4.02 -10.50
C GLU A 329 -5.60 -3.75 -10.20
N MET A 330 -5.16 -4.05 -8.97
CA MET A 330 -3.77 -3.90 -8.58
C MET A 330 -2.84 -4.80 -9.43
N PRO A 331 -1.76 -4.24 -10.02
CA PRO A 331 -0.81 -5.03 -10.79
C PRO A 331 -0.08 -6.05 -9.89
N LYS A 332 0.24 -7.23 -10.43
CA LYS A 332 0.94 -8.30 -9.69
C LYS A 332 2.46 -8.21 -9.92
N PRO A 333 3.27 -7.73 -8.95
CA PRO A 333 4.71 -7.49 -9.16
C PRO A 333 5.54 -8.76 -9.38
N GLN A 334 5.08 -9.91 -8.86
CA GLN A 334 5.83 -11.17 -8.87
C GLN A 334 6.14 -11.69 -10.28
N GLN A 335 5.25 -11.45 -11.25
CA GLN A 335 5.44 -11.93 -12.63
C GLN A 335 6.63 -11.24 -13.31
N LEU A 336 6.80 -9.93 -13.10
CA LEU A 336 7.90 -9.15 -13.67
C LEU A 336 9.26 -9.56 -13.09
N ASP A 337 9.32 -9.85 -11.79
CA ASP A 337 10.56 -10.30 -11.14
C ASP A 337 11.02 -11.66 -11.68
N THR A 338 10.09 -12.59 -11.90
CA THR A 338 10.41 -13.89 -12.51
C THR A 338 10.91 -13.74 -13.94
N GLU A 339 10.33 -12.82 -14.71
CA GLU A 339 10.73 -12.57 -16.10
C GLU A 339 12.12 -11.94 -16.18
N MET A 340 12.43 -10.94 -15.35
CA MET A 340 13.76 -10.35 -15.28
C MET A 340 14.83 -11.39 -14.89
N ALA A 341 14.51 -12.33 -14.00
CA ALA A 341 15.41 -13.42 -13.65
C ALA A 341 15.64 -14.37 -14.84
N GLN A 342 14.59 -14.74 -15.57
CA GLN A 342 14.70 -15.57 -16.78
C GLN A 342 15.55 -14.89 -17.86
N LEU A 343 15.39 -13.57 -18.06
CA LEU A 343 16.17 -12.80 -19.02
C LEU A 343 17.66 -12.77 -18.66
N ARG A 344 18.00 -12.62 -17.37
CA ARG A 344 19.39 -12.69 -16.88
C ARG A 344 20.01 -14.07 -17.11
N VAL A 345 19.25 -15.15 -16.93
CA VAL A 345 19.71 -16.52 -17.24
C VAL A 345 19.94 -16.71 -18.74
N GLN A 346 19.02 -16.20 -19.58
CA GLN A 346 19.18 -16.24 -21.04
C GLN A 346 20.42 -15.47 -21.49
N ARG A 347 20.70 -14.30 -20.89
CA ARG A 347 21.93 -13.54 -21.14
C ARG A 347 23.18 -14.37 -20.84
N LEU A 348 23.25 -15.02 -19.67
CA LEU A 348 24.37 -15.88 -19.31
C LEU A 348 24.57 -17.03 -20.32
N ARG A 349 23.45 -17.61 -20.81
CA ARG A 349 23.49 -18.64 -21.86
C ARG A 349 24.07 -18.10 -23.16
N TYR A 350 23.71 -16.88 -23.58
CA TYR A 350 24.25 -16.27 -24.79
C TYR A 350 25.74 -15.89 -24.65
N GLU A 351 26.17 -15.43 -23.48
CA GLU A 351 27.58 -15.20 -23.16
C GLU A 351 28.41 -16.50 -23.22
N ASP A 352 27.88 -17.60 -22.69
CA ASP A 352 28.52 -18.92 -22.77
C ASP A 352 28.63 -19.42 -24.22
N LEU A 353 27.58 -19.25 -25.04
CA LEU A 353 27.64 -19.58 -26.47
C LEU A 353 28.67 -18.73 -27.22
N LEU A 354 28.79 -17.44 -26.89
CA LEU A 354 29.80 -16.55 -27.47
C LEU A 354 31.22 -16.99 -27.10
N ASN A 355 31.44 -17.38 -25.84
CA ASN A 355 32.72 -17.88 -25.34
C ASN A 355 33.12 -19.24 -25.95
N LYS A 356 32.16 -20.04 -26.42
CA LYS A 356 32.40 -21.33 -27.09
C LYS A 356 32.81 -21.21 -28.57
N GLN A 357 32.62 -20.05 -29.20
CA GLN A 357 33.02 -19.82 -30.61
C GLN A 357 34.47 -20.20 -30.98
N PRO A 358 35.51 -19.84 -30.21
CA PRO A 358 36.88 -20.25 -30.54
C PRO A 358 37.07 -21.77 -30.51
N LEU A 359 36.31 -22.50 -29.69
CA LEU A 359 36.33 -23.96 -29.64
C LEU A 359 35.67 -24.57 -30.90
N LEU A 360 34.59 -23.95 -31.38
CA LEU A 360 33.88 -24.36 -32.60
C LEU A 360 34.70 -24.17 -33.88
N ARG A 361 35.72 -23.31 -33.88
CA ARG A 361 36.67 -23.18 -35.00
C ARG A 361 37.63 -24.37 -35.13
N GLN A 362 37.71 -25.24 -34.12
CA GLN A 362 38.58 -26.43 -34.10
C GLN A 362 37.80 -27.72 -34.42
N ILE A 363 36.62 -27.63 -35.02
CA ILE A 363 35.84 -28.80 -35.45
C ILE A 363 36.63 -29.56 -36.54
N HIS A 364 36.73 -30.88 -36.38
CA HIS A 364 37.35 -31.78 -37.36
C HIS A 364 36.27 -32.63 -38.03
N GLN A 365 36.57 -33.24 -39.19
CA GLN A 365 35.68 -34.22 -39.81
C GLN A 365 35.54 -35.47 -38.92
N ALA A 366 34.49 -36.26 -39.13
CA ALA A 366 34.23 -37.49 -38.37
C ALA A 366 35.38 -38.52 -38.44
N ASP A 367 36.22 -38.44 -39.49
CA ASP A 367 37.40 -39.28 -39.72
C ASP A 367 38.70 -38.68 -39.13
N GLY A 368 38.64 -37.54 -38.43
CA GLY A 368 39.78 -36.85 -37.82
C GLY A 368 40.59 -35.94 -38.77
N GLN A 369 40.20 -35.85 -40.05
CA GLN A 369 40.83 -34.96 -41.04
C GLN A 369 40.40 -33.49 -40.86
N PRO A 370 41.25 -32.51 -41.23
CA PRO A 370 40.87 -31.11 -41.25
C PRO A 370 39.78 -30.84 -42.30
N LEU A 371 38.91 -29.87 -42.02
CA LEU A 371 37.83 -29.43 -42.90
C LEU A 371 38.35 -28.97 -44.28
N THR A 372 37.58 -29.21 -45.34
CA THR A 372 37.91 -28.72 -46.69
C THR A 372 37.82 -27.17 -46.73
N ALA A 373 38.47 -26.54 -47.71
CA ALA A 373 38.45 -25.08 -47.84
C ALA A 373 37.03 -24.49 -48.00
N GLU A 374 36.12 -25.22 -48.66
CA GLU A 374 34.71 -24.83 -48.80
C GLU A 374 33.94 -24.99 -47.48
N GLN A 375 34.14 -26.12 -46.77
CA GLN A 375 33.52 -26.35 -45.46
C GLN A 375 33.99 -25.35 -44.41
N ASN A 376 35.27 -24.96 -44.43
CA ASN A 376 35.82 -23.91 -43.56
C ASN A 376 35.21 -22.54 -43.87
N ARG A 377 35.00 -22.18 -45.13
CA ARG A 377 34.32 -20.93 -45.51
C ARG A 377 32.87 -20.90 -45.04
N ILE A 378 32.14 -22.01 -45.16
CA ILE A 378 30.76 -22.12 -44.69
C ILE A 378 30.71 -21.99 -43.16
N LEU A 379 31.57 -22.70 -42.43
CA LEU A 379 31.66 -22.64 -40.98
C LEU A 379 32.04 -21.23 -40.48
N GLU A 380 33.00 -20.57 -41.13
CA GLU A 380 33.40 -19.21 -40.76
C GLU A 380 32.29 -18.19 -41.01
N ALA A 381 31.57 -18.30 -42.13
CA ALA A 381 30.38 -17.49 -42.41
C ALA A 381 29.28 -17.72 -41.36
N GLN A 382 29.00 -18.97 -41.00
CA GLN A 382 28.02 -19.30 -39.95
C GLN A 382 28.40 -18.74 -38.57
N LEU A 383 29.67 -18.88 -38.17
CA LEU A 383 30.14 -18.38 -36.87
C LEU A 383 30.11 -16.85 -36.84
N ARG A 384 30.35 -16.19 -37.97
CA ARG A 384 30.18 -14.74 -38.10
C ARG A 384 28.71 -14.34 -37.90
N THR A 385 27.77 -14.97 -38.61
CA THR A 385 26.33 -14.74 -38.42
C THR A 385 25.90 -15.02 -36.98
N GLN A 386 26.39 -16.11 -36.39
CA GLN A 386 26.12 -16.47 -34.99
C GLN A 386 26.61 -15.37 -34.04
N ARG A 387 27.81 -14.82 -34.28
CA ARG A 387 28.38 -13.75 -33.45
C ARG A 387 27.55 -12.47 -33.54
N GLU A 388 27.11 -12.10 -34.74
CA GLU A 388 26.27 -10.94 -34.99
C GLU A 388 24.88 -11.09 -34.31
N LEU A 389 24.27 -12.28 -34.41
CA LEU A 389 23.02 -12.62 -33.72
C LEU A 389 23.17 -12.59 -32.19
N LEU A 390 24.22 -13.22 -31.64
CA LEU A 390 24.48 -13.25 -30.19
C LEU A 390 24.72 -11.84 -29.64
N ASN A 391 25.53 -11.02 -30.32
CA ASN A 391 25.75 -9.64 -29.91
C ASN A 391 24.45 -8.81 -29.94
N SER A 392 23.61 -9.03 -30.96
CA SER A 392 22.30 -8.36 -31.06
C SER A 392 21.35 -8.80 -29.94
N LEU A 393 21.30 -10.09 -29.61
CA LEU A 393 20.53 -10.64 -28.48
C LEU A 393 21.00 -10.11 -27.12
N LEU A 394 22.32 -9.98 -26.92
CA LEU A 394 22.90 -9.43 -25.70
C LEU A 394 22.54 -7.94 -25.52
N GLN A 395 22.75 -7.12 -26.56
CA GLN A 395 22.40 -5.69 -26.54
C GLN A 395 20.88 -5.47 -26.39
N GLY A 396 20.08 -6.25 -27.13
CA GLY A 396 18.62 -6.25 -26.99
C GLY A 396 18.19 -6.70 -25.60
N GLY A 397 18.96 -7.60 -24.96
CA GLY A 397 18.67 -8.17 -23.64
C GLY A 397 18.84 -7.12 -22.55
N ASP A 398 19.92 -6.36 -22.61
CA ASP A 398 20.17 -5.24 -21.69
C ASP A 398 19.11 -4.12 -21.87
N THR A 399 18.71 -3.85 -23.12
CA THR A 399 17.65 -2.88 -23.42
C THR A 399 16.30 -3.34 -22.88
N LEU A 400 15.93 -4.60 -23.12
CA LEU A 400 14.69 -5.19 -22.61
C LEU A 400 14.66 -5.22 -21.08
N LEU A 401 15.79 -5.51 -20.43
CA LEU A 401 15.92 -5.47 -18.97
C LEU A 401 15.65 -4.05 -18.43
N LEU A 402 16.17 -3.02 -19.10
CA LEU A 402 15.95 -1.63 -18.74
C LEU A 402 14.48 -1.22 -18.93
N GLU A 403 13.85 -1.64 -20.03
CA GLU A 403 12.42 -1.37 -20.28
C GLU A 403 11.51 -2.13 -19.29
N LEU A 404 11.83 -3.38 -18.93
CA LEU A 404 11.11 -4.09 -17.86
C LEU A 404 11.29 -3.41 -16.50
N THR A 405 12.47 -2.83 -16.24
CA THR A 405 12.71 -2.07 -15.00
C THR A 405 11.84 -0.80 -14.97
N LYS A 406 11.73 -0.07 -16.08
CA LYS A 406 10.81 1.07 -16.20
C LYS A 406 9.35 0.65 -16.00
N LEU A 407 8.93 -0.46 -16.59
CA LEU A 407 7.58 -1.01 -16.40
C LEU A 407 7.31 -1.37 -14.94
N LYS A 408 8.31 -1.91 -14.23
CA LYS A 408 8.20 -2.17 -12.79
C LYS A 408 8.01 -0.88 -12.00
N VAL A 409 8.74 0.19 -12.33
CA VAL A 409 8.57 1.50 -11.69
C VAL A 409 7.19 2.09 -11.98
N SER A 410 6.70 2.04 -13.23
CA SER A 410 5.36 2.55 -13.57
C SER A 410 4.25 1.75 -12.86
N ASN A 411 4.38 0.42 -12.77
CA ASN A 411 3.43 -0.40 -12.02
C ASN A 411 3.49 -0.13 -10.51
N GLY A 412 4.67 0.18 -9.96
CA GLY A 412 4.80 0.64 -8.57
C GLY A 412 4.07 1.97 -8.34
N GLN A 413 4.21 2.94 -9.25
CA GLN A 413 3.49 4.21 -9.17
C GLN A 413 1.97 4.03 -9.25
N LEU A 414 1.49 3.11 -10.09
CA LEU A 414 0.07 2.74 -10.17
C LEU A 414 -0.40 2.10 -8.85
N GLU A 415 0.39 1.18 -8.29
CA GLU A 415 0.10 0.52 -7.00
C GLU A 415 -0.01 1.55 -5.87
N ASP A 416 0.94 2.48 -5.78
CA ASP A 416 0.92 3.55 -4.78
C ASP A 416 -0.30 4.47 -4.94
N ALA A 417 -0.63 4.86 -6.17
CA ALA A 417 -1.81 5.68 -6.44
C ALA A 417 -3.12 4.95 -6.08
N LEU A 418 -3.22 3.65 -6.36
CA LEU A 418 -4.39 2.84 -5.98
C LEU A 418 -4.50 2.69 -4.45
N LYS A 419 -3.39 2.52 -3.74
CA LYS A 419 -3.38 2.50 -2.26
C LYS A 419 -3.85 3.83 -1.69
N GLU A 420 -3.38 4.95 -2.24
CA GLU A 420 -3.77 6.30 -1.81
C GLU A 420 -5.27 6.56 -2.06
N VAL A 421 -5.82 6.11 -3.19
CA VAL A 421 -7.27 6.16 -3.44
C VAL A 421 -8.05 5.29 -2.46
N ASN A 422 -7.58 4.08 -2.17
CA ASN A 422 -8.26 3.21 -1.20
C ASN A 422 -8.27 3.84 0.21
N GLU A 423 -7.15 4.44 0.61
CA GLU A 423 -7.06 5.17 1.88
C GLU A 423 -7.99 6.39 1.91
N ALA A 424 -8.02 7.19 0.84
CA ALA A 424 -8.92 8.33 0.71
C ALA A 424 -10.40 7.91 0.71
N THR A 425 -10.72 6.79 0.06
CA THR A 425 -12.06 6.20 0.04
C THR A 425 -12.49 5.81 1.45
N HIS A 426 -11.62 5.15 2.22
CA HIS A 426 -11.89 4.87 3.64
C HIS A 426 -12.02 6.15 4.47
N ARG A 427 -11.18 7.17 4.25
CA ARG A 427 -11.24 8.43 5.02
C ARG A 427 -12.51 9.23 4.77
N TYR A 428 -12.90 9.42 3.52
CA TYR A 428 -13.99 10.35 3.15
C TYR A 428 -15.32 9.66 2.88
N LEU A 429 -15.28 8.44 2.34
CA LEU A 429 -16.47 7.76 1.83
C LEU A 429 -16.94 6.63 2.74
N PHE A 430 -16.23 6.33 3.83
CA PHE A 430 -16.71 5.35 4.79
C PHE A 430 -18.00 5.85 5.46
N TRP A 431 -18.00 7.03 6.10
CA TRP A 431 -19.16 7.54 6.84
C TRP A 431 -20.26 8.19 5.99
N THR A 432 -20.31 7.97 4.67
CA THR A 432 -21.35 8.52 3.80
C THR A 432 -22.41 7.48 3.48
N SER A 433 -23.67 7.92 3.39
CA SER A 433 -24.78 7.03 3.05
C SER A 433 -24.53 6.39 1.67
N ASP A 434 -24.65 5.08 1.62
CA ASP A 434 -24.41 4.27 0.42
C ASP A 434 -25.70 3.85 -0.27
N VAL A 435 -26.80 3.79 0.48
CA VAL A 435 -28.11 3.42 -0.04
C VAL A 435 -29.15 4.42 0.44
N ARG A 436 -30.16 4.68 -0.38
CA ARG A 436 -31.32 5.50 0.01
C ARG A 436 -31.94 5.00 1.33
N PRO A 437 -32.35 5.93 2.22
CA PRO A 437 -33.02 5.57 3.47
C PRO A 437 -34.28 4.76 3.18
N MET A 438 -34.62 3.87 4.10
CA MET A 438 -35.75 2.96 3.94
C MET A 438 -37.07 3.75 3.83
N THR A 439 -37.71 3.68 2.67
CA THR A 439 -39.03 4.27 2.43
C THR A 439 -40.13 3.24 2.65
N ILE A 440 -41.38 3.70 2.76
CA ILE A 440 -42.57 2.82 2.88
C ILE A 440 -42.73 1.94 1.62
N ALA A 441 -42.15 2.33 0.48
CA ALA A 441 -42.18 1.58 -0.77
C ALA A 441 -41.15 0.43 -0.84
N TRP A 442 -40.23 0.32 0.11
CA TRP A 442 -39.16 -0.70 0.10
C TRP A 442 -39.63 -2.16 -0.05
N PRO A 443 -40.73 -2.62 0.59
CA PRO A 443 -41.23 -3.98 0.36
C PRO A 443 -41.66 -4.26 -1.09
N LEU A 444 -42.11 -3.22 -1.81
CA LEU A 444 -42.47 -3.33 -3.22
C LEU A 444 -41.22 -3.47 -4.10
N GLU A 445 -40.15 -2.71 -3.80
CA GLU A 445 -38.85 -2.82 -4.47
C GLU A 445 -38.29 -4.24 -4.32
N ILE A 446 -38.32 -4.81 -3.11
CA ILE A 446 -37.92 -6.21 -2.86
C ILE A 446 -38.69 -7.18 -3.74
N ALA A 447 -40.02 -7.04 -3.83
CA ALA A 447 -40.85 -7.95 -4.62
C ALA A 447 -40.54 -7.85 -6.12
N GLN A 448 -40.24 -6.64 -6.62
CA GLN A 448 -39.85 -6.42 -8.00
C GLN A 448 -38.45 -6.99 -8.29
N ASP A 449 -37.48 -6.76 -7.42
CA ASP A 449 -36.11 -7.25 -7.56
C ASP A 449 -36.05 -8.77 -7.43
N LEU A 450 -36.82 -9.35 -6.51
CA LEU A 450 -36.94 -10.80 -6.38
C LEU A 450 -37.54 -11.43 -7.65
N ARG A 451 -38.54 -10.78 -8.26
CA ARG A 451 -39.11 -11.23 -9.54
C ARG A 451 -38.11 -11.12 -10.69
N ARG A 452 -37.28 -10.07 -10.73
CA ARG A 452 -36.21 -9.90 -11.71
C ARG A 452 -35.15 -11.00 -11.56
N LEU A 453 -34.82 -11.35 -10.33
CA LEU A 453 -33.82 -12.39 -10.02
C LEU A 453 -34.31 -13.81 -10.32
N ILE A 454 -35.60 -14.09 -10.12
CA ILE A 454 -36.25 -15.38 -10.43
C ILE A 454 -36.60 -15.50 -11.93
N SER A 455 -36.12 -14.59 -12.79
CA SER A 455 -36.32 -14.71 -14.23
C SER A 455 -35.66 -15.96 -14.83
N LEU A 456 -36.20 -16.43 -15.95
CA LEU A 456 -35.82 -17.70 -16.59
C LEU A 456 -34.33 -17.77 -16.99
N ASP A 457 -33.67 -16.63 -17.12
CA ASP A 457 -32.28 -16.52 -17.54
C ASP A 457 -31.31 -16.95 -16.41
N THR A 458 -31.63 -16.65 -15.15
CA THR A 458 -30.86 -17.06 -13.96
C THR A 458 -30.65 -18.58 -13.90
N PHE A 459 -31.72 -19.35 -14.08
CA PHE A 459 -31.65 -20.82 -14.06
C PHE A 459 -30.90 -21.38 -15.28
N SER A 460 -31.02 -20.72 -16.45
CA SER A 460 -30.27 -21.10 -17.65
C SER A 460 -28.77 -20.88 -17.47
N GLN A 461 -28.37 -19.71 -16.93
CA GLN A 461 -26.98 -19.36 -16.67
C GLN A 461 -26.34 -20.32 -15.64
N LEU A 462 -27.03 -20.61 -14.53
CA LEU A 462 -26.58 -21.59 -13.53
C LEU A 462 -26.45 -23.01 -14.10
N GLY A 463 -27.40 -23.43 -14.94
CA GLY A 463 -27.37 -24.72 -15.60
C GLY A 463 -26.15 -24.85 -16.53
N LYS A 464 -25.91 -23.85 -17.37
CA LYS A 464 -24.77 -23.84 -18.29
C LYS A 464 -23.42 -23.73 -17.56
N ALA A 465 -23.35 -22.92 -16.49
CA ALA A 465 -22.16 -22.82 -15.64
C ALA A 465 -21.84 -24.15 -14.94
N SER A 466 -22.87 -24.88 -14.47
CA SER A 466 -22.70 -26.21 -13.88
C SER A 466 -22.17 -27.23 -14.89
N VAL A 467 -22.65 -27.17 -16.14
CA VAL A 467 -22.13 -28.01 -17.23
C VAL A 467 -20.67 -27.67 -17.56
N MET A 468 -20.32 -26.39 -17.60
CA MET A 468 -18.94 -25.93 -17.83
C MET A 468 -18.01 -26.39 -16.71
N MET A 469 -18.45 -26.26 -15.45
CA MET A 469 -17.72 -26.75 -14.26
C MET A 469 -17.46 -28.26 -14.33
N LEU A 470 -18.41 -29.04 -14.85
CA LEU A 470 -18.26 -30.49 -15.02
C LEU A 470 -17.46 -30.89 -16.26
N THR A 471 -17.22 -29.98 -17.20
CA THR A 471 -16.52 -30.26 -18.47
C THR A 471 -15.07 -29.78 -18.47
N SER A 472 -14.72 -28.74 -17.71
CA SER A 472 -13.36 -28.21 -17.65
C SER A 472 -12.41 -29.09 -16.83
N LYS A 473 -11.19 -29.30 -17.35
CA LYS A 473 -10.15 -30.11 -16.72
C LYS A 473 -9.68 -29.54 -15.37
N GLU A 474 -9.69 -28.22 -15.24
CA GLU A 474 -9.19 -27.54 -14.04
C GLU A 474 -10.17 -27.60 -12.86
N THR A 475 -11.47 -27.72 -13.13
CA THR A 475 -12.54 -27.74 -12.10
C THR A 475 -12.99 -29.15 -11.72
N ILE A 476 -12.90 -30.13 -12.64
CA ILE A 476 -13.37 -31.50 -12.37
C ILE A 476 -12.48 -32.26 -11.38
N LEU A 477 -11.16 -32.09 -11.46
CA LEU A 477 -10.19 -32.72 -10.55
C LEU A 477 -10.40 -32.32 -9.08
N PRO A 478 -10.48 -31.02 -8.73
CA PRO A 478 -10.72 -30.60 -7.34
C PRO A 478 -12.12 -31.00 -6.85
N LEU A 479 -13.15 -30.96 -7.71
CA LEU A 479 -14.50 -31.41 -7.35
C LEU A 479 -14.52 -32.91 -7.00
N PHE A 480 -13.92 -33.74 -7.85
CA PHE A 480 -13.83 -35.18 -7.63
C PHE A 480 -13.01 -35.51 -6.38
N GLY A 481 -11.89 -34.82 -6.18
CA GLY A 481 -11.08 -34.92 -4.96
C GLY A 481 -11.87 -34.57 -3.70
N ALA A 482 -12.67 -33.49 -3.73
CA ALA A 482 -13.52 -33.11 -2.62
C ALA A 482 -14.64 -34.14 -2.34
N LEU A 483 -15.26 -34.71 -3.37
CA LEU A 483 -16.27 -35.77 -3.23
C LEU A 483 -15.69 -37.03 -2.60
N ILE A 484 -14.49 -37.46 -3.03
CA ILE A 484 -13.76 -38.57 -2.39
C ILE A 484 -13.50 -38.27 -0.92
N LEU A 485 -13.05 -37.04 -0.62
CA LEU A 485 -12.74 -36.62 0.74
C LEU A 485 -14.00 -36.63 1.63
N VAL A 486 -15.15 -36.21 1.11
CA VAL A 486 -16.45 -36.33 1.81
C VAL A 486 -16.86 -37.80 2.01
N GLY A 487 -16.72 -38.65 0.99
CA GLY A 487 -16.98 -40.09 1.12
C GLY A 487 -16.10 -40.75 2.18
N CYS A 488 -14.80 -40.45 2.18
CA CYS A 488 -13.84 -40.91 3.18
C CYS A 488 -14.18 -40.38 4.59
N SER A 489 -14.65 -39.14 4.70
CA SER A 489 -15.12 -38.56 5.97
C SER A 489 -16.30 -39.34 6.54
N ILE A 490 -17.30 -39.64 5.73
CA ILE A 490 -18.49 -40.37 6.17
C ILE A 490 -18.09 -41.76 6.69
N TYR A 491 -17.18 -42.45 6.00
CA TYR A 491 -16.65 -43.74 6.44
C TYR A 491 -15.84 -43.63 7.74
N SER A 492 -14.94 -42.66 7.83
CA SER A 492 -14.06 -42.45 8.99
C SER A 492 -14.78 -41.94 10.24
N ARG A 493 -16.01 -41.41 10.15
CA ARG A 493 -16.82 -40.99 11.31
C ARG A 493 -16.97 -42.08 12.37
N ARG A 494 -17.11 -43.35 11.97
CA ARG A 494 -17.21 -44.49 12.90
C ARG A 494 -15.92 -44.72 13.68
N TYR A 495 -14.78 -44.52 13.02
CA TYR A 495 -13.46 -44.61 13.67
C TYR A 495 -13.23 -43.43 14.61
N PHE A 496 -13.65 -42.23 14.20
CA PHE A 496 -13.55 -41.03 15.02
C PHE A 496 -14.41 -41.11 16.29
N THR A 497 -15.65 -41.61 16.22
CA THR A 497 -16.48 -41.79 17.43
C THR A 497 -15.87 -42.80 18.40
N ARG A 498 -15.38 -43.95 17.89
CA ARG A 498 -14.65 -44.95 18.70
C ARG A 498 -13.37 -44.36 19.31
N PHE A 499 -12.67 -43.51 18.56
CA PHE A 499 -11.50 -42.81 19.05
C PHE A 499 -11.82 -41.84 20.19
N LEU A 500 -12.92 -41.07 20.08
CA LEU A 500 -13.36 -40.16 21.13
C LEU A 500 -13.76 -40.93 22.40
N GLU A 501 -14.47 -42.05 22.28
CA GLU A 501 -14.81 -42.92 23.42
C GLU A 501 -13.57 -43.44 24.15
N ARG A 502 -12.58 -43.98 23.40
CA ARG A 502 -11.32 -44.47 23.98
C ARG A 502 -10.50 -43.35 24.62
N SER A 503 -10.53 -42.16 24.02
CA SER A 503 -9.79 -41.00 24.54
C SER A 503 -10.44 -40.50 25.82
N ALA A 504 -11.77 -40.32 25.82
CA ALA A 504 -12.55 -39.91 26.98
C ALA A 504 -12.41 -40.88 28.17
N ALA A 505 -12.40 -42.20 27.93
CA ALA A 505 -12.24 -43.21 28.99
C ALA A 505 -10.88 -43.16 29.72
N LYS A 506 -9.86 -42.57 29.09
CA LYS A 506 -8.52 -42.38 29.66
C LYS A 506 -8.37 -41.05 30.40
N VAL A 507 -9.24 -40.08 30.13
CA VAL A 507 -9.19 -38.76 30.77
C VAL A 507 -9.50 -38.90 32.26
N GLY A 508 -8.67 -38.30 33.10
CA GLY A 508 -8.82 -38.33 34.56
C GLY A 508 -8.03 -39.45 35.26
N LYS A 509 -7.50 -40.45 34.54
CA LYS A 509 -6.61 -41.48 35.10
C LYS A 509 -5.15 -41.04 34.97
N VAL A 510 -4.50 -40.76 36.10
CA VAL A 510 -3.16 -40.11 36.12
C VAL A 510 -2.09 -40.88 35.32
N THR A 511 -2.15 -42.21 35.27
CA THR A 511 -1.17 -43.04 34.53
C THR A 511 -1.42 -43.12 33.03
N GLN A 512 -2.63 -42.78 32.56
CA GLN A 512 -3.06 -42.95 31.16
C GLN A 512 -3.36 -41.62 30.46
N ASP A 513 -3.63 -40.55 31.21
CA ASP A 513 -3.99 -39.22 30.70
C ASP A 513 -2.75 -38.44 30.25
N HIS A 514 -2.46 -38.49 28.95
CA HIS A 514 -1.37 -37.77 28.31
C HIS A 514 -1.89 -36.52 27.60
N PHE A 515 -1.15 -35.41 27.67
CA PHE A 515 -1.48 -34.17 26.93
C PHE A 515 -1.63 -34.40 25.42
N TRP A 516 -0.83 -35.31 24.85
CA TRP A 516 -0.93 -35.66 23.42
C TRP A 516 -2.33 -36.17 23.02
N LEU A 517 -3.10 -36.77 23.94
CA LEU A 517 -4.48 -37.18 23.64
C LEU A 517 -5.37 -35.97 23.34
N THR A 518 -5.16 -34.84 24.03
CA THR A 518 -5.95 -33.63 23.88
C THR A 518 -5.62 -32.89 22.58
N LEU A 519 -4.33 -32.86 22.23
CA LEU A 519 -3.88 -32.29 20.96
C LEU A 519 -4.35 -33.16 19.78
N ARG A 520 -4.30 -34.49 19.94
CA ARG A 520 -4.79 -35.43 18.93
C ARG A 520 -6.30 -35.32 18.76
N THR A 521 -7.07 -35.15 19.84
CA THR A 521 -8.52 -34.96 19.73
C THR A 521 -8.88 -33.61 19.10
N LEU A 522 -8.11 -32.55 19.37
CA LEU A 522 -8.23 -31.27 18.67
C LEU A 522 -7.94 -31.42 17.16
N PHE A 523 -6.80 -32.03 16.79
CA PHE A 523 -6.40 -32.23 15.40
C PHE A 523 -7.43 -33.05 14.60
N TRP A 524 -7.84 -34.22 15.11
CA TRP A 524 -8.84 -35.05 14.41
C TRP A 524 -10.22 -34.40 14.36
N SER A 525 -10.60 -33.59 15.36
CA SER A 525 -11.89 -32.88 15.33
C SER A 525 -11.92 -31.80 14.24
N ILE A 526 -10.80 -31.12 13.98
CA ILE A 526 -10.66 -30.14 12.90
C ILE A 526 -10.65 -30.86 11.54
N LEU A 527 -9.90 -31.96 11.42
CA LEU A 527 -9.81 -32.74 10.19
C LEU A 527 -11.15 -33.38 9.80
N VAL A 528 -11.93 -33.89 10.77
CA VAL A 528 -13.26 -34.47 10.51
C VAL A 528 -14.30 -33.40 10.14
N ALA A 529 -14.05 -32.13 10.50
CA ALA A 529 -14.93 -31.00 10.20
C ALA A 529 -14.66 -30.34 8.83
N SER A 530 -13.48 -30.47 8.25
CA SER A 530 -13.10 -29.86 6.95
C SER A 530 -13.79 -30.38 5.68
N PRO A 531 -14.31 -31.62 5.59
CA PRO A 531 -14.80 -32.18 4.32
C PRO A 531 -15.93 -31.42 3.63
N LEU A 532 -16.92 -30.96 4.40
CA LEU A 532 -18.02 -30.16 3.86
C LEU A 532 -17.55 -28.76 3.43
N PRO A 533 -16.78 -28.00 4.23
CA PRO A 533 -16.15 -26.76 3.79
C PRO A 533 -15.29 -26.91 2.52
N VAL A 534 -14.52 -27.99 2.39
CA VAL A 534 -13.69 -28.25 1.21
C VAL A 534 -14.55 -28.48 -0.03
N LEU A 535 -15.63 -29.25 0.08
CA LEU A 535 -16.60 -29.42 -1.01
C LEU A 535 -17.28 -28.08 -1.36
N TRP A 536 -17.64 -27.29 -0.35
CA TRP A 536 -18.23 -25.96 -0.56
C TRP A 536 -17.25 -25.03 -1.29
N MET A 537 -15.97 -25.06 -0.90
CA MET A 537 -14.90 -24.29 -1.51
C MET A 537 -14.68 -24.67 -2.98
N THR A 538 -14.69 -25.96 -3.31
CA THR A 538 -14.50 -26.41 -4.70
C THR A 538 -15.71 -26.11 -5.58
N LEU A 539 -16.93 -26.13 -5.03
CA LEU A 539 -18.12 -25.62 -5.72
C LEU A 539 -18.01 -24.12 -6.02
N GLY A 540 -17.58 -23.32 -5.05
CA GLY A 540 -17.39 -21.88 -5.24
C GLY A 540 -16.32 -21.56 -6.29
N TYR A 541 -15.17 -22.24 -6.23
CA TYR A 541 -14.11 -22.11 -7.23
C TYR A 541 -14.59 -22.48 -8.63
N GLY A 542 -15.31 -23.59 -8.78
CA GLY A 542 -15.78 -24.02 -10.11
C GLY A 542 -16.82 -23.10 -10.72
N LEU A 543 -17.65 -22.43 -9.90
CA LEU A 543 -18.59 -21.41 -10.36
C LEU A 543 -17.89 -20.09 -10.75
N ARG A 544 -16.81 -19.72 -10.05
CA ARG A 544 -16.02 -18.52 -10.37
C ARG A 544 -15.28 -18.62 -11.70
N GLU A 545 -14.84 -19.81 -12.07
CA GLU A 545 -14.16 -20.05 -13.36
C GLU A 545 -15.13 -19.99 -14.56
N ALA A 546 -16.44 -20.00 -14.32
CA ALA A 546 -17.46 -19.88 -15.35
C ALA A 546 -17.66 -18.41 -15.78
N TRP A 547 -16.58 -17.75 -16.20
CA TRP A 547 -16.52 -16.33 -16.62
C TRP A 547 -17.61 -15.88 -17.61
N PRO A 548 -18.19 -16.73 -18.51
CA PRO A 548 -19.27 -16.29 -19.40
C PRO A 548 -20.61 -16.03 -18.69
N TYR A 549 -20.76 -16.42 -17.42
CA TYR A 549 -22.01 -16.34 -16.66
C TYR A 549 -21.81 -15.51 -15.38
N PRO A 550 -22.03 -14.18 -15.43
CA PRO A 550 -21.76 -13.28 -14.31
C PRO A 550 -22.48 -13.67 -13.01
N LEU A 551 -23.71 -14.17 -13.12
CA LEU A 551 -24.48 -14.63 -11.97
C LEU A 551 -23.86 -15.86 -11.30
N ALA A 552 -23.31 -16.79 -12.09
CA ALA A 552 -22.63 -17.96 -11.56
C ALA A 552 -21.33 -17.55 -10.86
N VAL A 553 -20.58 -16.60 -11.42
CA VAL A 553 -19.38 -16.04 -10.80
C VAL A 553 -19.71 -15.39 -9.46
N ALA A 554 -20.74 -14.54 -9.40
CA ALA A 554 -21.19 -13.89 -8.16
C ALA A 554 -21.64 -14.90 -7.09
N ILE A 555 -22.32 -15.98 -7.48
CA ILE A 555 -22.66 -17.09 -6.57
C ILE A 555 -21.40 -17.82 -6.10
N GLY A 556 -20.44 -18.05 -7.01
CA GLY A 556 -19.14 -18.65 -6.70
C GLY A 556 -18.38 -17.85 -5.64
N ASP A 557 -18.34 -16.53 -5.79
CA ASP A 557 -17.73 -15.62 -4.81
C ASP A 557 -18.47 -15.65 -3.46
N GLY A 558 -19.81 -15.66 -3.47
CA GLY A 558 -20.59 -15.81 -2.24
C GLY A 558 -20.38 -17.15 -1.53
N VAL A 559 -20.25 -18.25 -2.29
CA VAL A 559 -19.96 -19.58 -1.76
C VAL A 559 -18.55 -19.62 -1.15
N THR A 560 -17.54 -19.10 -1.84
CA THR A 560 -16.16 -19.08 -1.31
C THR A 560 -16.02 -18.23 -0.05
N ALA A 561 -16.69 -17.08 0.01
CA ALA A 561 -16.69 -16.19 1.18
C ALA A 561 -17.27 -16.84 2.45
N THR A 562 -18.22 -17.78 2.31
CA THR A 562 -18.87 -18.47 3.45
C THR A 562 -18.10 -19.69 3.98
N VAL A 563 -17.05 -20.14 3.28
CA VAL A 563 -16.26 -21.33 3.66
C VAL A 563 -15.68 -21.22 5.08
N PRO A 564 -15.01 -20.12 5.49
CA PRO A 564 -14.42 -20.01 6.82
C PRO A 564 -15.48 -20.08 7.93
N LEU A 565 -16.61 -19.42 7.73
CA LEU A 565 -17.73 -19.43 8.68
C LEU A 565 -18.30 -20.84 8.84
N LEU A 566 -18.59 -21.51 7.72
CA LEU A 566 -19.09 -22.89 7.73
C LEU A 566 -18.11 -23.81 8.45
N TRP A 567 -16.80 -23.65 8.21
CA TRP A 567 -15.77 -24.45 8.87
C TRP A 567 -15.72 -24.23 10.38
N VAL A 568 -15.75 -22.99 10.84
CA VAL A 568 -15.76 -22.66 12.28
C VAL A 568 -16.99 -23.26 12.96
N VAL A 569 -18.17 -23.10 12.36
CA VAL A 569 -19.42 -23.67 12.88
C VAL A 569 -19.35 -25.21 12.96
N MET A 570 -18.79 -25.86 11.93
CA MET A 570 -18.58 -27.32 11.91
C MET A 570 -17.58 -27.80 12.97
N ILE A 571 -16.49 -27.05 13.21
CA ILE A 571 -15.52 -27.34 14.28
C ILE A 571 -16.18 -27.22 15.65
N CYS A 572 -16.96 -26.17 15.88
CA CYS A 572 -17.71 -26.00 17.13
C CYS A 572 -18.66 -27.20 17.38
N ALA A 573 -19.30 -27.72 16.33
CA ALA A 573 -20.13 -28.91 16.45
C ALA A 573 -19.36 -30.20 16.73
N THR A 574 -18.16 -30.38 16.16
CA THR A 574 -17.33 -31.55 16.49
C THR A 574 -16.80 -31.48 17.93
N PHE A 575 -16.42 -30.28 18.41
CA PHE A 575 -16.00 -30.05 19.79
C PHE A 575 -17.11 -30.25 20.82
N ALA A 576 -18.36 -29.91 20.47
CA ALA A 576 -19.53 -30.01 21.33
C ALA A 576 -20.13 -31.42 21.49
N ARG A 577 -19.59 -32.43 20.79
CA ARG A 577 -20.07 -33.83 20.91
C ARG A 577 -19.95 -34.35 22.36
N PRO A 578 -20.77 -35.33 22.79
CA PRO A 578 -20.80 -35.83 24.17
C PRO A 578 -19.44 -36.28 24.74
N ASN A 579 -18.59 -36.87 23.89
CA ASN A 579 -17.21 -37.29 24.21
C ASN A 579 -16.16 -36.39 23.53
N GLY A 580 -16.55 -35.19 23.11
CA GLY A 580 -15.73 -34.21 22.41
C GLY A 580 -14.88 -33.36 23.35
N LEU A 581 -14.20 -32.37 22.77
CA LEU A 581 -13.23 -31.53 23.47
C LEU A 581 -13.86 -30.73 24.63
N PHE A 582 -15.05 -30.14 24.42
CA PHE A 582 -15.67 -29.29 25.44
C PHE A 582 -16.13 -30.06 26.68
N ILE A 583 -16.72 -31.23 26.49
CA ILE A 583 -17.33 -32.00 27.58
C ILE A 583 -16.29 -32.91 28.27
N ALA A 584 -15.65 -33.82 27.51
CA ALA A 584 -14.78 -34.84 28.10
C ALA A 584 -13.42 -34.31 28.53
N HIS A 585 -12.93 -33.29 27.82
CA HIS A 585 -11.55 -32.84 27.89
C HIS A 585 -11.42 -31.51 28.66
N PHE A 586 -12.30 -30.53 28.42
CA PHE A 586 -12.35 -29.27 29.20
C PHE A 586 -13.27 -29.32 30.41
N GLY A 587 -14.14 -30.33 30.52
CA GLY A 587 -15.04 -30.50 31.66
C GLY A 587 -16.20 -29.50 31.71
N TRP A 588 -16.60 -28.94 30.56
CA TRP A 588 -17.76 -28.04 30.52
C TRP A 588 -19.06 -28.80 30.77
N PRO A 589 -20.01 -28.25 31.55
CA PRO A 589 -21.29 -28.89 31.80
C PRO A 589 -22.05 -29.15 30.49
N ARG A 590 -22.55 -30.39 30.33
CA ARG A 590 -23.27 -30.82 29.11
C ARG A 590 -24.43 -29.89 28.76
N GLU A 591 -25.14 -29.39 29.75
CA GLU A 591 -26.27 -28.48 29.57
C GLU A 591 -25.87 -27.10 29.01
N ARG A 592 -24.68 -26.58 29.37
CA ARG A 592 -24.21 -25.30 28.83
C ARG A 592 -23.82 -25.45 27.37
N VAL A 593 -23.15 -26.55 27.03
CA VAL A 593 -22.76 -26.88 25.66
C VAL A 593 -23.98 -27.13 24.77
N SER A 594 -24.97 -27.88 25.25
CA SER A 594 -26.20 -28.14 24.48
C SER A 594 -27.04 -26.87 24.27
N ARG A 595 -27.12 -25.98 25.27
CA ARG A 595 -27.78 -24.67 25.13
C ARG A 595 -27.07 -23.75 24.14
N GLY A 596 -25.74 -23.70 24.16
CA GLY A 596 -24.95 -22.91 23.19
C GLY A 596 -25.08 -23.43 21.76
N MET A 597 -25.25 -24.75 21.58
CA MET A 597 -25.43 -25.37 20.26
C MET A 597 -26.89 -25.43 19.78
N ARG A 598 -27.85 -24.88 20.54
CA ARG A 598 -29.29 -24.95 20.21
C ARG A 598 -29.62 -24.41 18.82
N TYR A 599 -28.94 -23.35 18.41
CA TYR A 599 -29.16 -22.68 17.11
C TYR A 599 -28.12 -23.04 16.05
N TYR A 600 -27.36 -24.12 16.25
CA TYR A 600 -26.37 -24.58 15.26
C TYR A 600 -26.99 -24.87 13.88
N LEU A 601 -28.11 -25.59 13.83
CA LEU A 601 -28.79 -25.86 12.56
C LEU A 601 -29.33 -24.59 11.91
N MET A 602 -29.74 -23.60 12.72
CA MET A 602 -30.14 -22.28 12.23
C MET A 602 -28.94 -21.52 11.65
N SER A 603 -27.75 -21.60 12.25
CA SER A 603 -26.55 -20.96 11.69
C SER A 603 -26.16 -21.52 10.32
N ILE A 604 -26.24 -22.84 10.13
CA ILE A 604 -25.96 -23.46 8.82
C ILE A 604 -27.09 -23.24 7.83
N GLY A 605 -28.35 -23.36 8.25
CA GLY A 605 -29.51 -23.31 7.37
C GLY A 605 -30.00 -21.90 7.01
N LEU A 606 -29.66 -20.88 7.81
CA LEU A 606 -30.13 -19.50 7.64
C LEU A 606 -28.96 -18.53 7.45
N ILE A 607 -27.99 -18.50 8.38
CA ILE A 607 -26.92 -17.48 8.36
C ILE A 607 -25.99 -17.69 7.15
N VAL A 608 -25.54 -18.92 6.90
CA VAL A 608 -24.64 -19.22 5.76
C VAL A 608 -25.28 -18.88 4.40
N PRO A 609 -26.52 -19.32 4.08
CA PRO A 609 -27.18 -18.93 2.83
C PRO A 609 -27.44 -17.43 2.71
N LEU A 610 -27.77 -16.75 3.81
CA LEU A 610 -27.97 -15.30 3.79
C LEU A 610 -26.67 -14.55 3.52
N ILE A 611 -25.53 -14.96 4.08
CA ILE A 611 -24.23 -14.35 3.81
C ILE A 611 -23.80 -14.64 2.36
N MET A 612 -24.06 -15.86 1.87
CA MET A 612 -23.84 -16.21 0.47
C MET A 612 -24.65 -15.30 -0.45
N ALA A 613 -25.94 -15.10 -0.17
CA ALA A 613 -26.80 -14.20 -0.94
C ALA A 613 -26.34 -12.73 -0.82
N LEU A 614 -25.93 -12.29 0.37
CA LEU A 614 -25.41 -10.95 0.60
C LEU A 614 -24.18 -10.66 -0.27
N MET A 615 -23.21 -11.58 -0.27
CA MET A 615 -21.99 -11.46 -1.07
C MET A 615 -22.27 -11.57 -2.57
N MET A 616 -23.19 -12.45 -2.97
CA MET A 616 -23.66 -12.55 -4.35
C MET A 616 -24.24 -11.22 -4.85
N PHE A 617 -25.10 -10.56 -4.06
CA PHE A 617 -25.70 -9.28 -4.47
C PHE A 617 -24.71 -8.11 -4.48
N ASP A 618 -23.63 -8.18 -3.70
CA ASP A 618 -22.58 -7.16 -3.69
C ASP A 618 -21.66 -7.27 -4.91
N ASN A 619 -21.48 -8.48 -5.45
CA ASN A 619 -20.62 -8.77 -6.60
C ASN A 619 -21.36 -8.76 -7.96
N LEU A 620 -22.67 -8.53 -7.98
CA LEU A 620 -23.41 -8.37 -9.23
C LEU A 620 -23.24 -6.95 -9.79
N ASP A 621 -23.15 -6.85 -11.13
CA ASP A 621 -22.88 -5.60 -11.85
C ASP A 621 -23.74 -4.42 -11.34
N ASP A 622 -23.09 -3.26 -11.15
CA ASP A 622 -23.63 -2.00 -10.61
C ASP A 622 -24.25 -2.04 -9.20
N ARG A 623 -24.05 -3.11 -8.41
CA ARG A 623 -24.56 -3.26 -7.02
C ARG A 623 -26.06 -2.96 -6.90
N GLU A 624 -26.83 -3.10 -7.99
CA GLU A 624 -28.23 -2.64 -8.08
C GLU A 624 -29.12 -3.27 -6.99
N PHE A 625 -28.86 -4.55 -6.66
CA PHE A 625 -29.63 -5.33 -5.69
C PHE A 625 -29.14 -5.19 -4.24
N SER A 626 -27.99 -4.54 -4.01
CA SER A 626 -27.41 -4.38 -2.67
C SER A 626 -28.33 -3.56 -1.76
N GLY A 627 -28.96 -2.53 -2.32
CA GLY A 627 -29.83 -1.62 -1.60
C GLY A 627 -31.19 -2.21 -1.20
N SER A 628 -31.68 -3.22 -1.90
CA SER A 628 -32.99 -3.84 -1.62
C SER A 628 -32.81 -5.22 -0.97
N LEU A 629 -32.46 -6.24 -1.76
CA LEU A 629 -32.30 -7.63 -1.35
C LEU A 629 -31.08 -7.82 -0.45
N GLY A 630 -29.94 -7.18 -0.76
CA GLY A 630 -28.75 -7.20 0.09
C GLY A 630 -29.03 -6.66 1.50
N ARG A 631 -29.73 -5.52 1.58
CA ARG A 631 -30.17 -4.93 2.86
C ARG A 631 -31.07 -5.88 3.65
N LEU A 632 -32.04 -6.52 3.00
CA LEU A 632 -32.92 -7.51 3.63
C LEU A 632 -32.12 -8.69 4.18
N CYS A 633 -31.19 -9.23 3.39
CA CYS A 633 -30.31 -10.31 3.84
C CYS A 633 -29.49 -9.89 5.06
N PHE A 634 -28.92 -8.68 5.04
CA PHE A 634 -28.16 -8.14 6.17
C PHE A 634 -29.00 -7.98 7.44
N ILE A 635 -30.23 -7.45 7.33
CA ILE A 635 -31.15 -7.32 8.47
C ILE A 635 -31.49 -8.70 9.07
N LEU A 636 -31.77 -9.70 8.22
CA LEU A 636 -32.03 -11.06 8.66
C LEU A 636 -30.80 -11.70 9.33
N ILE A 637 -29.59 -11.48 8.81
CA ILE A 637 -28.34 -11.92 9.43
C ILE A 637 -28.18 -11.28 10.81
N CYS A 638 -28.37 -9.96 10.92
CA CYS A 638 -28.28 -9.26 12.19
C CYS A 638 -29.27 -9.79 13.22
N GLY A 639 -30.53 -10.06 12.81
CA GLY A 639 -31.53 -10.69 13.66
C GLY A 639 -31.12 -12.09 14.12
N ALA A 640 -30.62 -12.91 13.19
CA ALA A 640 -30.14 -14.26 13.50
C ALA A 640 -28.93 -14.24 14.45
N LEU A 641 -27.97 -13.32 14.24
CA LEU A 641 -26.81 -13.11 15.11
C LEU A 641 -27.24 -12.63 16.50
N ALA A 642 -28.23 -11.74 16.61
CA ALA A 642 -28.79 -11.33 17.91
C ALA A 642 -29.40 -12.52 18.67
N VAL A 643 -30.12 -13.41 17.98
CA VAL A 643 -30.69 -14.63 18.60
C VAL A 643 -29.58 -15.61 19.03
N VAL A 644 -28.57 -15.83 18.18
CA VAL A 644 -27.43 -16.70 18.50
C VAL A 644 -26.66 -16.15 19.70
N THR A 645 -26.30 -14.87 19.71
CA THR A 645 -25.59 -14.23 20.82
C THR A 645 -26.39 -14.27 22.13
N LEU A 646 -27.71 -14.05 22.10
CA LEU A 646 -28.59 -14.24 23.26
C LEU A 646 -28.55 -15.67 23.80
N SER A 647 -28.49 -16.66 22.91
CA SER A 647 -28.39 -18.06 23.31
C SER A 647 -27.05 -18.39 23.98
N LEU A 648 -25.94 -17.83 23.49
CA LEU A 648 -24.61 -17.98 24.09
C LEU A 648 -24.52 -17.26 25.45
N LYS A 649 -25.13 -16.08 25.60
CA LYS A 649 -25.26 -15.38 26.89
C LYS A 649 -25.99 -16.26 27.92
N LYS A 650 -27.14 -16.81 27.53
CA LYS A 650 -27.93 -17.73 28.38
C LYS A 650 -27.21 -19.07 28.66
N ALA A 651 -26.28 -19.48 27.80
CA ALA A 651 -25.43 -20.64 28.03
C ALA A 651 -24.34 -20.40 29.09
N GLY A 652 -24.11 -19.15 29.50
CA GLY A 652 -23.18 -18.78 30.56
C GLY A 652 -21.71 -18.84 30.14
N ILE A 653 -21.41 -18.58 28.86
CA ILE A 653 -20.04 -18.49 28.35
C ILE A 653 -19.45 -17.13 28.79
N PRO A 654 -18.38 -17.09 29.60
CA PRO A 654 -17.79 -15.83 30.05
C PRO A 654 -16.95 -15.21 28.94
N LEU A 655 -17.29 -14.01 28.47
CA LEU A 655 -16.43 -13.19 27.60
C LEU A 655 -15.24 -12.61 28.36
N TYR A 656 -15.42 -12.40 29.67
CA TYR A 656 -14.37 -11.96 30.57
C TYR A 656 -14.39 -12.79 31.85
N LEU A 657 -13.25 -13.37 32.21
CA LEU A 657 -13.06 -14.04 33.50
C LEU A 657 -12.47 -13.04 34.49
N ASN A 658 -12.91 -13.00 35.75
CA ASN A 658 -12.24 -12.18 36.79
C ASN A 658 -10.98 -12.86 37.33
N LYS A 659 -10.23 -12.20 38.24
CA LYS A 659 -9.03 -12.77 38.91
C LYS A 659 -9.32 -14.10 39.62
N GLU A 660 -10.56 -14.30 40.05
CA GLU A 660 -11.05 -15.52 40.72
C GLU A 660 -11.59 -16.58 39.74
N GLY A 661 -11.58 -16.31 38.43
CA GLY A 661 -12.13 -17.23 37.42
C GLY A 661 -13.65 -17.24 37.34
N SER A 662 -14.34 -16.36 38.08
CA SER A 662 -15.79 -16.15 37.99
C SER A 662 -16.14 -15.33 36.74
N GLY A 663 -17.24 -15.71 36.08
CA GLY A 663 -17.77 -15.03 34.90
C GLY A 663 -18.87 -14.01 35.21
N ASP A 664 -19.29 -13.89 36.47
CA ASP A 664 -20.41 -13.03 36.87
C ASP A 664 -19.89 -11.65 37.29
N ASN A 665 -19.54 -10.84 36.30
CA ASN A 665 -18.89 -9.54 36.49
C ASN A 665 -19.61 -8.47 35.68
N ILE A 666 -19.62 -7.23 36.19
CA ILE A 666 -20.21 -6.07 35.51
C ILE A 666 -19.61 -5.89 34.09
N THR A 667 -18.30 -6.08 33.95
CA THR A 667 -17.60 -6.02 32.65
C THR A 667 -18.08 -7.10 31.68
N ASN A 668 -18.31 -8.33 32.15
CA ASN A 668 -18.81 -9.42 31.33
C ASN A 668 -20.25 -9.14 30.87
N HIS A 669 -21.12 -8.63 31.76
CA HIS A 669 -22.48 -8.24 31.41
C HIS A 669 -22.51 -7.07 30.42
N MET A 670 -21.62 -6.09 30.59
CA MET A 670 -21.47 -4.96 29.65
C MET A 670 -21.04 -5.43 28.25
N LEU A 671 -20.02 -6.29 28.16
CA LEU A 671 -19.57 -6.86 26.88
C LEU A 671 -20.67 -7.68 26.19
N TRP A 672 -21.41 -8.50 26.94
CA TRP A 672 -22.54 -9.25 26.39
C TRP A 672 -23.66 -8.35 25.90
N ASN A 673 -23.99 -7.28 26.63
CA ASN A 673 -24.99 -6.31 26.21
C ASN A 673 -24.54 -5.54 24.96
N MET A 674 -23.26 -5.17 24.88
CA MET A 674 -22.68 -4.54 23.68
C MET A 674 -22.75 -5.47 22.48
N MET A 675 -22.44 -6.76 22.64
CA MET A 675 -22.45 -7.74 21.56
C MET A 675 -23.87 -8.07 21.05
N ILE A 676 -24.88 -7.99 21.93
CA ILE A 676 -26.30 -8.09 21.54
C ILE A 676 -26.79 -6.80 20.88
N GLY A 677 -26.32 -5.65 21.36
CA GLY A 677 -26.67 -4.33 20.83
C GLY A 677 -26.09 -4.06 19.44
N ALA A 678 -24.88 -4.56 19.16
CA ALA A 678 -24.17 -4.27 17.90
C ALA A 678 -24.97 -4.67 16.63
N PRO A 679 -25.54 -5.89 16.51
CA PRO A 679 -26.41 -6.22 15.38
C PRO A 679 -27.67 -5.35 15.29
N LEU A 680 -28.24 -4.90 16.42
CA LEU A 680 -29.43 -4.04 16.43
C LEU A 680 -29.11 -2.62 15.94
N VAL A 681 -27.97 -2.07 16.38
CA VAL A 681 -27.46 -0.78 15.89
C VAL A 681 -27.14 -0.89 14.40
N ALA A 682 -26.58 -2.02 13.94
CA ALA A 682 -26.32 -2.26 12.52
C ALA A 682 -27.60 -2.29 11.67
N ILE A 683 -28.70 -2.86 12.19
CA ILE A 683 -30.03 -2.80 11.54
C ILE A 683 -30.50 -1.35 11.40
N LEU A 684 -30.40 -0.55 12.47
CA LEU A 684 -30.79 0.86 12.44
C LEU A 684 -29.93 1.67 11.47
N ALA A 685 -28.61 1.49 11.50
CA ALA A 685 -27.68 2.16 10.57
C ALA A 685 -28.00 1.80 9.11
N SER A 686 -28.26 0.52 8.83
CA SER A 686 -28.66 0.04 7.51
C SER A 686 -30.01 0.64 7.05
N ALA A 687 -30.97 0.83 7.96
CA ALA A 687 -32.26 1.45 7.67
C ALA A 687 -32.12 2.94 7.31
N VAL A 688 -31.20 3.65 7.97
CA VAL A 688 -30.87 5.07 7.68
C VAL A 688 -30.13 5.22 6.35
N GLY A 689 -29.48 4.17 5.87
CA GLY A 689 -28.75 4.17 4.59
C GLY A 689 -27.24 4.05 4.72
N TYR A 690 -26.75 3.50 5.84
CA TYR A 690 -25.36 3.19 6.13
C TYR A 690 -25.12 1.67 6.11
N LEU A 691 -25.39 1.03 4.97
CA LEU A 691 -25.32 -0.43 4.83
C LEU A 691 -23.85 -0.92 4.79
N ALA A 692 -23.01 -0.33 3.94
CA ALA A 692 -21.60 -0.72 3.79
C ALA A 692 -20.79 -0.54 5.09
N THR A 693 -21.01 0.55 5.84
CA THR A 693 -20.35 0.76 7.13
C THR A 693 -20.82 -0.25 8.18
N ALA A 694 -22.13 -0.50 8.24
CA ALA A 694 -22.70 -1.46 9.17
C ALA A 694 -22.16 -2.87 8.90
N GLN A 695 -22.05 -3.28 7.62
CA GLN A 695 -21.45 -4.54 7.22
C GLN A 695 -19.96 -4.61 7.59
N ALA A 696 -19.17 -3.59 7.24
CA ALA A 696 -17.74 -3.56 7.52
C ALA A 696 -17.42 -3.63 9.03
N LEU A 697 -18.14 -2.85 9.84
CA LEU A 697 -17.98 -2.85 11.30
C LEU A 697 -18.43 -4.18 11.92
N LEU A 698 -19.57 -4.73 11.47
CA LEU A 698 -20.08 -5.99 12.00
C LEU A 698 -19.17 -7.17 11.64
N ALA A 699 -18.65 -7.22 10.42
CA ALA A 699 -17.72 -8.26 9.97
C ALA A 699 -16.42 -8.25 10.82
N ARG A 700 -15.90 -7.07 11.15
CA ARG A 700 -14.71 -6.94 12.03
C ARG A 700 -14.99 -7.29 13.49
N LEU A 701 -16.18 -6.97 13.96
CA LEU A 701 -16.61 -7.41 15.28
C LEU A 701 -16.72 -8.94 15.33
N GLU A 702 -17.26 -9.58 14.28
CA GLU A 702 -17.34 -11.03 14.16
C GLU A 702 -15.96 -11.69 14.13
N THR A 703 -15.02 -11.19 13.31
CA THR A 703 -13.65 -11.72 13.27
C THR A 703 -12.91 -11.50 14.60
N SER A 704 -13.14 -10.38 15.30
CA SER A 704 -12.62 -10.15 16.65
C SER A 704 -13.12 -11.21 17.64
N VAL A 705 -14.42 -11.55 17.59
CA VAL A 705 -15.02 -12.59 18.43
C VAL A 705 -14.47 -13.97 18.06
N ALA A 706 -14.24 -14.25 16.78
CA ALA A 706 -13.64 -15.50 16.32
C ALA A 706 -12.19 -15.67 16.82
N ILE A 707 -11.37 -14.61 16.78
CA ILE A 707 -10.01 -14.59 17.34
C ILE A 707 -10.07 -14.85 18.85
N TRP A 708 -10.97 -14.16 19.56
CA TRP A 708 -11.14 -14.35 21.01
C TRP A 708 -11.56 -15.78 21.35
N PHE A 709 -12.47 -16.38 20.58
CA PHE A 709 -12.87 -17.77 20.75
C PHE A 709 -11.70 -18.74 20.51
N LEU A 710 -10.88 -18.51 19.49
CA LEU A 710 -9.68 -19.30 19.23
C LEU A 710 -8.69 -19.22 20.42
N LEU A 711 -8.45 -18.02 20.96
CA LEU A 711 -7.61 -17.82 22.13
C LEU A 711 -8.20 -18.49 23.38
N LEU A 712 -9.53 -18.50 23.54
CA LEU A 712 -10.20 -19.22 24.62
C LEU A 712 -9.95 -20.73 24.54
N VAL A 713 -10.00 -21.32 23.33
CA VAL A 713 -9.68 -22.74 23.13
C VAL A 713 -8.21 -22.99 23.51
N VAL A 714 -7.28 -22.15 23.05
CA VAL A 714 -5.85 -22.24 23.41
C VAL A 714 -5.66 -22.15 24.93
N TYR A 715 -6.32 -21.20 25.59
CA TYR A 715 -6.30 -21.06 27.05
C TYR A 715 -6.74 -22.35 27.75
N HIS A 716 -7.84 -22.97 27.32
CA HIS A 716 -8.34 -24.20 27.94
C HIS A 716 -7.44 -25.41 27.64
N VAL A 717 -6.77 -25.45 26.49
CA VAL A 717 -5.74 -26.44 26.19
C VAL A 717 -4.54 -26.29 27.13
N ILE A 718 -4.03 -25.08 27.34
CA ILE A 718 -2.89 -24.81 28.24
C ILE A 718 -3.27 -25.06 29.70
N ARG A 719 -4.43 -24.57 30.14
CA ARG A 719 -4.96 -24.83 31.49
C ARG A 719 -5.01 -26.31 31.77
N ARG A 720 -5.46 -27.10 30.79
CA ARG A 720 -5.51 -28.55 30.95
C ARG A 720 -4.13 -29.19 30.95
N TRP A 721 -3.22 -28.75 30.09
CA TRP A 721 -1.83 -29.23 30.12
C TRP A 721 -1.26 -29.05 31.54
N MET A 722 -1.42 -27.86 32.11
CA MET A 722 -0.96 -27.55 33.47
C MET A 722 -1.62 -28.46 34.53
N LEU A 723 -2.93 -28.73 34.42
CA LEU A 723 -3.62 -29.66 35.32
C LEU A 723 -3.09 -31.10 35.23
N ILE A 724 -2.77 -31.58 34.01
CA ILE A 724 -2.20 -32.91 33.81
C ILE A 724 -0.79 -32.98 34.43
N GLN A 725 0.03 -31.95 34.21
CA GLN A 725 1.37 -31.89 34.79
C GLN A 725 1.34 -31.82 36.32
N ARG A 726 0.43 -31.02 36.90
CA ARG A 726 0.21 -30.96 38.36
C ARG A 726 -0.11 -32.35 38.92
N ARG A 727 -1.07 -33.07 38.32
CA ARG A 727 -1.46 -34.42 38.76
C ARG A 727 -0.34 -35.45 38.63
N ARG A 728 0.49 -35.32 37.59
CA ARG A 728 1.63 -36.22 37.35
C ARG A 728 2.76 -35.99 38.36
N LEU A 729 3.16 -34.74 38.59
CA LEU A 729 4.14 -34.37 39.62
C LEU A 729 3.72 -34.83 41.01
N ALA A 730 2.45 -34.65 41.38
CA ALA A 730 1.90 -35.14 42.64
C ALA A 730 1.97 -36.68 42.76
N PHE A 731 1.70 -37.39 41.67
CA PHE A 731 1.77 -38.85 41.63
C PHE A 731 3.21 -39.38 41.70
N ASP A 732 4.14 -38.77 40.96
CA ASP A 732 5.55 -39.16 40.98
C ASP A 732 6.15 -38.93 42.37
N ARG A 733 5.82 -37.81 43.05
CA ARG A 733 6.21 -37.58 44.45
C ARG A 733 5.60 -38.61 45.40
N ALA A 734 4.31 -38.95 45.27
CA ALA A 734 3.69 -39.99 46.08
C ALA A 734 4.31 -41.37 45.86
N LYS A 735 4.77 -41.66 44.64
CA LYS A 735 5.51 -42.89 44.30
C LYS A 735 6.92 -42.89 44.89
N HIS A 736 7.64 -41.78 44.82
CA HIS A 736 8.96 -41.61 45.46
C HIS A 736 8.88 -41.79 46.97
N ARG A 737 7.91 -41.14 47.66
CA ARG A 737 7.68 -41.34 49.10
C ARG A 737 7.40 -42.79 49.46
N ARG A 738 6.62 -43.52 48.65
CA ARG A 738 6.36 -44.95 48.87
C ARG A 738 7.60 -45.82 48.63
N ALA A 739 8.41 -45.49 47.63
CA ALA A 739 9.66 -46.20 47.37
C ALA A 739 10.69 -45.96 48.48
N GLU A 740 10.78 -44.74 49.01
CA GLU A 740 11.63 -44.39 50.15
C GLU A 740 11.19 -45.09 51.43
N MET A 741 9.88 -45.11 51.75
CA MET A 741 9.37 -45.88 52.89
C MET A 741 9.64 -47.38 52.77
N LEU A 742 9.57 -47.94 51.56
CA LEU A 742 9.89 -49.35 51.32
C LEU A 742 11.40 -49.63 51.38
N ALA A 743 12.23 -48.71 50.88
CA ALA A 743 13.69 -48.80 50.98
C ALA A 743 14.15 -48.64 52.44
N GLN A 744 13.50 -47.79 53.23
CA GLN A 744 13.72 -47.66 54.67
C GLN A 744 13.29 -48.93 55.43
N ARG A 745 12.16 -49.55 55.06
CA ARG A 745 11.77 -50.86 55.64
C ARG A 745 12.75 -51.98 55.26
N ALA A 746 13.24 -52.01 54.03
CA ALA A 746 14.21 -53.01 53.58
C ALA A 746 15.59 -52.82 54.24
N ARG A 747 16.05 -51.57 54.43
CA ARG A 747 17.28 -51.27 55.19
C ARG A 747 17.11 -51.54 56.69
N GLY A 748 15.93 -51.32 57.25
CA GLY A 748 15.61 -51.64 58.65
C GLY A 748 15.53 -53.15 58.97
N GLU A 749 15.41 -54.03 57.97
CA GLU A 749 15.50 -55.49 58.15
C GLU A 749 16.95 -56.02 58.10
N GLU A 750 17.91 -55.29 57.50
CA GLU A 750 19.34 -55.65 57.51
C GLU A 750 20.12 -55.10 58.72
N GLU A 751 19.60 -54.09 59.43
CA GLU A 751 20.21 -53.52 60.64
C GLU A 751 19.51 -53.95 61.95
N ALA A 752 18.91 -55.14 61.98
CA ALA A 752 18.34 -55.71 63.21
C ALA A 752 19.39 -56.31 64.17
N HIS A 753 20.66 -55.91 64.11
CA HIS A 753 21.65 -56.18 65.16
C HIS A 753 22.82 -55.19 65.07
N HIS A 754 22.74 -54.05 65.79
CA HIS A 754 23.77 -53.50 66.70
C HIS A 754 23.56 -52.00 67.03
N HIS A 755 23.06 -51.77 68.26
CA HIS A 755 23.30 -50.70 69.25
C HIS A 755 23.44 -49.19 68.89
N SER A 756 22.58 -48.42 69.58
CA SER A 756 22.83 -47.21 70.40
C SER A 756 23.22 -45.86 69.76
N SER A 757 22.28 -44.91 69.90
CA SER A 757 22.39 -43.48 70.25
C SER A 757 21.73 -42.50 69.27
N PRO A 758 21.09 -41.43 69.77
CA PRO A 758 20.22 -40.55 68.99
C PRO A 758 21.00 -39.29 68.59
N GLU A 759 21.57 -39.25 67.40
CA GLU A 759 22.11 -37.99 66.86
C GLU A 759 22.25 -38.08 65.34
N GLY A 760 21.60 -37.16 64.63
CA GLY A 760 21.94 -36.87 63.23
C GLY A 760 21.17 -37.63 62.14
N ALA A 761 19.87 -37.89 62.30
CA ALA A 761 19.01 -37.94 61.13
C ALA A 761 18.58 -36.50 60.84
N ILE A 762 19.28 -35.86 59.89
CA ILE A 762 18.81 -34.63 59.28
C ILE A 762 17.48 -35.00 58.63
N GLU A 763 16.37 -34.73 59.32
CA GLU A 763 15.09 -34.46 58.68
C GLU A 763 15.37 -33.27 57.77
N VAL A 764 15.73 -33.56 56.51
CA VAL A 764 15.61 -32.60 55.44
C VAL A 764 14.11 -32.38 55.34
N ASP A 765 13.64 -31.41 56.13
CA ASP A 765 12.40 -30.70 55.89
C ASP A 765 12.62 -29.99 54.54
N GLU A 766 12.47 -30.74 53.45
CA GLU A 766 12.33 -30.18 52.12
C GLU A 766 11.12 -29.28 52.20
N SER A 767 11.38 -27.98 52.43
CA SER A 767 10.42 -26.90 52.42
C SER A 767 9.30 -27.24 51.45
N GLU A 768 8.07 -27.38 51.95
CA GLU A 768 6.90 -27.65 51.11
C GLU A 768 6.77 -26.53 50.07
N VAL A 769 7.44 -26.69 48.92
CA VAL A 769 7.29 -25.79 47.79
C VAL A 769 5.86 -25.97 47.31
N ASP A 770 5.02 -25.01 47.64
CA ASP A 770 3.60 -25.01 47.31
C ASP A 770 3.43 -25.03 45.78
N LEU A 771 3.21 -26.23 45.25
CA LEU A 771 2.91 -26.47 43.84
C LEU A 771 1.66 -25.68 43.40
N ASP A 772 0.80 -25.31 44.34
CA ASP A 772 -0.40 -24.53 44.04
C ASP A 772 -0.06 -23.06 43.79
N ALA A 773 0.95 -22.50 44.45
CA ALA A 773 1.45 -21.15 44.19
C ALA A 773 2.12 -21.02 42.81
N ILE A 774 3.01 -21.94 42.44
CA ILE A 774 3.73 -21.90 41.14
C ILE A 774 2.78 -22.14 39.96
N SER A 775 1.81 -23.04 40.10
CA SER A 775 0.80 -23.30 39.06
C SER A 775 -0.21 -22.15 38.92
N ALA A 776 -0.59 -21.48 40.02
CA ALA A 776 -1.43 -20.29 39.97
C ALA A 776 -0.71 -19.09 39.31
N GLN A 777 0.59 -18.91 39.58
CA GLN A 777 1.39 -17.84 38.99
C GLN A 777 1.61 -18.04 37.48
N SER A 778 1.93 -19.27 37.06
CA SER A 778 2.10 -19.59 35.63
C SER A 778 0.79 -19.46 34.83
N LEU A 779 -0.36 -19.83 35.41
CA LEU A 779 -1.65 -19.63 34.73
C LEU A 779 -1.99 -18.13 34.57
N ARG A 780 -1.59 -17.31 35.54
CA ARG A 780 -1.75 -15.84 35.47
C ARG A 780 -0.91 -15.25 34.34
N LEU A 781 0.32 -15.72 34.17
CA LEU A 781 1.22 -15.30 33.08
C LEU A 781 0.70 -15.76 31.71
N VAL A 782 0.20 -16.99 31.58
CA VAL A 782 -0.44 -17.45 30.32
C VAL A 782 -1.62 -16.57 29.96
N ARG A 783 -2.43 -16.19 30.95
CA ARG A 783 -3.58 -15.31 30.73
C ARG A 783 -3.16 -13.91 30.29
N SER A 784 -2.10 -13.32 30.86
CA SER A 784 -1.62 -12.00 30.44
C SER A 784 -1.05 -12.04 29.02
N ILE A 785 -0.29 -13.08 28.65
CA ILE A 785 0.20 -13.27 27.28
C ILE A 785 -0.96 -13.42 26.29
N LEU A 786 -1.97 -14.24 26.61
CA LEU A 786 -3.12 -14.41 25.71
C LEU A 786 -3.94 -13.11 25.57
N MET A 787 -4.06 -12.31 26.62
CA MET A 787 -4.68 -10.99 26.53
C MET A 787 -3.85 -10.02 25.69
N LEU A 788 -2.52 -10.04 25.79
CA LEU A 788 -1.62 -9.24 24.94
C LEU A 788 -1.78 -9.63 23.46
N ILE A 789 -1.79 -10.93 23.16
CA ILE A 789 -2.01 -11.44 21.80
C ILE A 789 -3.39 -11.02 21.29
N ALA A 790 -4.44 -11.17 22.10
CA ALA A 790 -5.79 -10.73 21.74
C ALA A 790 -5.83 -9.23 21.39
N LEU A 791 -5.23 -8.41 22.24
CA LEU A 791 -5.16 -6.97 22.04
C LEU A 791 -4.41 -6.60 20.76
N LEU A 792 -3.22 -7.18 20.54
CA LEU A 792 -2.43 -6.93 19.34
C LEU A 792 -3.18 -7.36 18.07
N SER A 793 -3.84 -8.52 18.10
CA SER A 793 -4.66 -9.00 16.98
C SER A 793 -5.85 -8.08 16.70
N VAL A 794 -6.52 -7.56 17.72
CA VAL A 794 -7.61 -6.59 17.56
C VAL A 794 -7.07 -5.26 17.01
N ILE A 795 -5.94 -4.77 17.49
CA ILE A 795 -5.33 -3.54 16.96
C ILE A 795 -5.01 -3.68 15.47
N VAL A 796 -4.39 -4.79 15.06
CA VAL A 796 -4.06 -5.06 13.65
C VAL A 796 -5.32 -5.21 12.79
N LEU A 797 -6.36 -5.86 13.31
CA LEU A 797 -7.62 -6.01 12.57
C LEU A 797 -8.35 -4.67 12.37
N TRP A 798 -8.29 -3.79 13.36
CA TRP A 798 -8.95 -2.49 13.30
C TRP A 798 -8.10 -1.41 12.62
N SER A 799 -6.78 -1.59 12.51
CA SER A 799 -5.87 -0.61 11.89
C SER A 799 -6.18 -0.35 10.41
N GLU A 800 -6.73 -1.33 9.69
CA GLU A 800 -7.14 -1.14 8.29
C GLU A 800 -8.25 -0.06 8.10
N ILE A 801 -9.07 0.22 9.12
CA ILE A 801 -10.12 1.28 9.09
C ILE A 801 -9.65 2.51 9.89
N HIS A 802 -8.40 2.53 10.36
CA HIS A 802 -7.87 3.67 11.10
C HIS A 802 -8.03 4.99 10.32
N SER A 803 -7.78 4.96 9.00
CA SER A 803 -8.00 6.11 8.11
C SER A 803 -9.46 6.58 8.07
N ALA A 804 -10.43 5.68 8.21
CA ALA A 804 -11.84 6.05 8.31
C ALA A 804 -12.20 6.80 9.59
N PHE A 805 -11.39 6.66 10.64
CA PHE A 805 -11.49 7.47 11.86
C PHE A 805 -10.70 8.79 11.75
N GLY A 806 -10.08 9.08 10.61
CA GLY A 806 -9.35 10.34 10.37
C GLY A 806 -10.21 11.60 10.51
N PHE A 807 -11.54 11.52 10.44
CA PHE A 807 -12.41 12.65 10.77
C PHE A 807 -12.27 13.10 12.24
N LEU A 808 -11.87 12.21 13.15
CA LEU A 808 -11.62 12.54 14.56
C LEU A 808 -10.38 13.42 14.74
N GLU A 809 -9.47 13.42 13.77
CA GLU A 809 -8.31 14.31 13.72
C GLU A 809 -8.71 15.73 13.30
N ASN A 810 -9.79 15.88 12.53
CA ASN A 810 -10.30 17.19 12.12
C ASN A 810 -11.04 17.92 13.24
N ILE A 811 -11.44 17.22 14.32
CA ILE A 811 -12.13 17.82 15.48
C ILE A 811 -11.07 18.20 16.52
N SER A 812 -10.58 19.45 16.44
CA SER A 812 -9.72 20.05 17.46
C SER A 812 -10.53 20.31 18.73
N LEU A 813 -10.10 19.76 19.86
CA LEU A 813 -10.72 20.02 21.16
C LEU A 813 -10.14 21.27 21.81
N TRP A 814 -8.81 21.41 21.79
CA TRP A 814 -8.08 22.60 22.23
C TRP A 814 -6.65 22.59 21.66
N ASP A 815 -6.01 23.76 21.55
CA ASP A 815 -4.65 23.91 21.03
C ASP A 815 -3.62 23.97 22.16
N VAL A 816 -2.44 23.37 21.94
CA VAL A 816 -1.29 23.44 22.86
C VAL A 816 -0.10 24.03 22.13
N THR A 817 0.59 24.98 22.77
CA THR A 817 1.84 25.55 22.27
C THR A 817 2.99 24.58 22.53
N SER A 818 3.52 23.95 21.49
CA SER A 818 4.74 23.15 21.54
C SER A 818 5.91 23.94 20.95
N THR A 819 7.02 24.05 21.67
CA THR A 819 8.24 24.69 21.18
C THR A 819 9.14 23.65 20.54
N VAL A 820 9.05 23.48 19.23
CA VAL A 820 9.96 22.61 18.47
C VAL A 820 10.99 23.51 17.78
N GLN A 821 12.28 23.31 18.10
CA GLN A 821 13.39 24.13 17.58
C GLN A 821 13.29 25.65 17.86
N GLY A 822 12.70 26.05 18.99
CA GLY A 822 12.66 27.46 19.41
C GLY A 822 11.60 28.32 18.70
N VAL A 823 10.74 27.71 17.89
CA VAL A 823 9.53 28.34 17.35
C VAL A 823 8.32 27.76 18.09
N GLU A 824 7.46 28.61 18.63
CA GLU A 824 6.19 28.22 19.22
C GLU A 824 5.23 27.80 18.09
N SER A 825 5.00 26.51 17.93
CA SER A 825 3.96 25.97 17.05
C SER A 825 2.72 25.60 17.86
N LEU A 826 1.56 26.07 17.43
CA LEU A 826 0.27 25.63 17.96
C LEU A 826 -0.06 24.27 17.35
N GLU A 827 -0.02 23.21 18.15
CA GLU A 827 -0.49 21.88 17.76
C GLU A 827 -1.86 21.62 18.39
N PRO A 828 -2.92 21.38 17.57
CA PRO A 828 -4.24 21.04 18.08
C PRO A 828 -4.26 19.64 18.71
N ILE A 829 -4.75 19.50 19.94
CA ILE A 829 -5.11 18.19 20.49
C ILE A 829 -6.47 17.80 19.93
N THR A 830 -6.45 16.75 19.12
CA THR A 830 -7.62 16.24 18.40
C THR A 830 -8.39 15.22 19.25
N LEU A 831 -9.69 15.05 18.95
CA LEU A 831 -10.51 14.00 19.56
C LEU A 831 -9.92 12.60 19.34
N GLY A 832 -9.30 12.38 18.17
CA GLY A 832 -8.59 11.14 17.85
C GLY A 832 -7.44 10.86 18.83
N ALA A 833 -6.60 11.87 19.10
CA ALA A 833 -5.48 11.73 20.05
C ALA A 833 -5.96 11.38 21.47
N VAL A 834 -7.06 11.97 21.93
CA VAL A 834 -7.65 11.67 23.25
C VAL A 834 -8.17 10.22 23.32
N LEU A 835 -8.86 9.73 22.29
CA LEU A 835 -9.34 8.35 22.25
C LEU A 835 -8.20 7.33 22.23
N ILE A 836 -7.14 7.61 21.48
CA ILE A 836 -5.92 6.78 21.47
C ILE A 836 -5.27 6.81 22.86
N ALA A 837 -5.17 7.98 23.51
CA ALA A 837 -4.63 8.08 24.86
C ALA A 837 -5.44 7.27 25.89
N ILE A 838 -6.78 7.28 25.80
CA ILE A 838 -7.66 6.44 26.64
C ILE A 838 -7.41 4.95 26.39
N LEU A 839 -7.31 4.55 25.11
CA LEU A 839 -7.01 3.18 24.73
C LEU A 839 -5.66 2.74 25.32
N VAL A 840 -4.60 3.53 25.11
CA VAL A 840 -3.26 3.28 25.67
C VAL A 840 -3.33 3.23 27.20
N PHE A 841 -4.06 4.12 27.86
CA PHE A 841 -4.24 4.09 29.31
C PHE A 841 -4.91 2.80 29.79
N ILE A 842 -5.96 2.33 29.12
CA ILE A 842 -6.62 1.05 29.44
C ILE A 842 -5.63 -0.10 29.25
N ILE A 843 -4.88 -0.11 28.15
CA ILE A 843 -3.88 -1.14 27.84
C ILE A 843 -2.79 -1.16 28.91
N THR A 844 -2.17 -0.01 29.20
CA THR A 844 -1.10 0.14 30.18
C THR A 844 -1.61 -0.23 31.57
N THR A 845 -2.82 0.19 31.95
CA THR A 845 -3.41 -0.20 33.24
C THR A 845 -3.65 -1.71 33.31
N GLN A 846 -4.11 -2.35 32.23
CA GLN A 846 -4.24 -3.81 32.20
C GLN A 846 -2.88 -4.53 32.23
N LEU A 847 -1.85 -3.97 31.58
CA LEU A 847 -0.50 -4.54 31.58
C LEU A 847 0.17 -4.42 32.94
N VAL A 848 0.05 -3.27 33.61
CA VAL A 848 0.66 -2.99 34.93
C VAL A 848 -0.07 -3.72 36.05
N ARG A 849 -1.38 -3.95 35.92
CA ARG A 849 -2.20 -4.62 36.94
C ARG A 849 -2.14 -6.15 36.89
N ASN A 850 -1.68 -6.72 35.77
CA ASN A 850 -1.53 -8.16 35.54
C ASN A 850 -0.10 -8.60 35.79
#